data_AF-A0A538TBZ5-F1
#
_entry.id   AF-A0A538TBZ5-F1
#
_cell.length_a   1.000
_cell.length_b   1.000
_cell.length_c   1.000
_cell.angle_alpha   90.00
_cell.angle_beta   90.00
_cell.angle_gamma   90.00
#
_symmetry.space_group_name_H-M   'P 1'
#
loop_
_entity.id
_entity.type
_entity.pdbx_description
1 polymer ?
#
loop_
_entity_poly.entity_id
_entity_poly.type
_entity_poly.pdbx_seq_one_letter_code
_entity_poly.pdbx_strand_id
1 'polypeptide(L)'
;LFLNDGTGHFTEQGADAGLTSSAGSTTIALADVDGDGWLDLYIANYKAYTTLDRMSPQERSFDHVVRQLGPGRFAVREQYRRDYRLVDRADLGGISLEQRADPDFFYRNAGGGRFIREPIARNPRFVDDRGRQLTEEPEYFGLAAMFVDLNGDGAPDLYVANDFEDPDEFWLNDGRGHFRLAPWNAVRSTSNSGMAVDVGDVDRDGRPDLFEVDMLSRDTRRLKTQIPTHTAVPKRPGQDALRPQVQRNTLQRNRGDGTFAEVARLAGVGASGWSWSTMFLDVDLDGWEDILIGTGHVWDQMDGDTQHRLRSRLHEIDWRRMLFEYPPLPLPNVAFRNRGDLTFEDASRAWRFDLGDDISHGMAAADLDGDGDLDVVINRLGKPAAVLRNDATAPRIAVRLRGTPPNTFGIGSRVRVLGGAVPLQQREIVAGGLYLSSSEPSLTFATGKAKEVTIEVAWRDGRRTVIAGARPNRLYEIDQTAARPVANAAAASAPALAPTLFQDISDQLGGHRHVEPYFDDYARQLLLPNAFSQLGPGIAWDDVDGDGREDLIVGTGRSGTLAWFRNEGRRLRPGAVRVPPARGDLTTVLGWLDGRGRRMVIAGVSSYEMATTSDALATPSVVAYSPATGAMTPLVPGDSASVGPLALADYDGDGDLDLFVGGRIYPGAYPLSPSSRLYRNDGGRLISDTANNRLFAGMGMVSAALFADLDGNGWPDLIVAIEWGTIRVFLNDRGRFRPAPAMSGLAGLYSRWNGLATGDLDGDGRLDIVATSWGRNTDYHASEARPLLLYSGFFAEPRPGVLLAQEDPRIGGVAPLATFARLGLAVPGAAQRLRTFAGYADATIDQVLGPLAPAAARLGATTMDHMLFLNRADRFEARPLPLEAQLAPAFYAGIADFDGDGKEDVF
;
A
#
# COMPACT_ATOMS: atom_id res chain seq x y z
N LEU A 1 18.25 10.70 -34.07
CA LEU A 1 17.02 10.23 -34.77
C LEU A 1 17.47 9.62 -36.08
N PHE A 2 17.03 8.40 -36.40
CA PHE A 2 17.35 7.77 -37.69
C PHE A 2 16.08 7.64 -38.52
N LEU A 3 16.03 8.34 -39.65
CA LEU A 3 14.91 8.24 -40.58
C LEU A 3 15.16 7.06 -41.53
N ASN A 4 14.24 6.10 -41.53
CA ASN A 4 14.21 5.02 -42.51
C ASN A 4 13.57 5.54 -43.81
N ASP A 5 14.20 5.32 -44.95
CA ASP A 5 13.64 5.66 -46.27
C ASP A 5 12.62 4.63 -46.80
N GLY A 6 12.32 3.59 -46.01
CA GLY A 6 11.41 2.50 -46.36
C GLY A 6 12.09 1.33 -47.07
N THR A 7 13.38 1.44 -47.37
CA THR A 7 14.19 0.36 -47.97
C THR A 7 15.18 -0.27 -46.99
N GLY A 8 15.15 0.17 -45.73
CA GLY A 8 16.08 -0.26 -44.69
C GLY A 8 17.37 0.58 -44.67
N HIS A 9 17.43 1.68 -45.42
CA HIS A 9 18.48 2.68 -45.28
C HIS A 9 18.06 3.76 -44.30
N PHE A 10 18.97 4.08 -43.37
CA PHE A 10 18.72 5.01 -42.27
C PHE A 10 19.63 6.23 -42.39
N THR A 11 19.06 7.43 -42.27
CA THR A 11 19.80 8.70 -42.24
C THR A 11 19.68 9.33 -40.86
N GLU A 12 20.82 9.70 -40.25
CA GLU A 12 20.83 10.45 -38.98
C GLU A 12 20.32 11.87 -39.22
N GLN A 13 19.33 12.28 -38.42
CA GLN A 13 18.61 13.56 -38.53
C GLN A 13 18.38 14.18 -37.15
N GLY A 14 19.04 13.70 -36.09
CA GLY A 14 18.80 14.13 -34.72
C GLY A 14 19.11 15.61 -34.50
N ALA A 15 20.22 16.09 -35.07
CA ALA A 15 20.59 17.51 -34.97
C ALA A 15 19.58 18.43 -35.66
N ASP A 16 19.20 18.10 -36.89
CA ASP A 16 18.25 18.87 -37.69
C ASP A 16 16.82 18.83 -37.09
N ALA A 17 16.48 17.70 -36.46
CA ALA A 17 15.23 17.51 -35.72
C ALA A 17 15.20 18.22 -34.35
N GLY A 18 16.33 18.74 -33.85
CA GLY A 18 16.42 19.38 -32.53
C GLY A 18 16.53 18.42 -31.33
N LEU A 19 16.93 17.17 -31.58
CA LEU A 19 16.98 16.08 -30.60
C LEU A 19 18.42 15.72 -30.16
N THR A 20 19.35 16.66 -30.20
CA THR A 20 20.73 16.43 -29.73
C THR A 20 20.85 16.64 -28.23
N SER A 21 21.39 15.64 -27.53
CA SER A 21 21.70 15.72 -26.10
C SER A 21 22.89 14.84 -25.72
N SER A 22 23.52 15.15 -24.59
CA SER A 22 24.54 14.33 -23.93
C SER A 22 24.04 13.64 -22.66
N ALA A 23 22.74 13.75 -22.35
CA ALA A 23 22.14 13.13 -21.17
C ALA A 23 22.06 11.60 -21.34
N GLY A 24 22.01 10.88 -20.22
CA GLY A 24 21.85 9.42 -20.20
C GLY A 24 20.39 9.03 -20.33
N SER A 25 19.80 9.11 -21.52
CA SER A 25 18.37 8.80 -21.74
C SER A 25 18.05 7.31 -21.61
N THR A 26 16.93 7.01 -20.96
CA THR A 26 16.53 5.64 -20.57
C THR A 26 15.18 5.23 -21.17
N THR A 27 14.28 6.20 -21.35
CA THR A 27 12.96 5.98 -21.94
C THR A 27 12.54 7.15 -22.83
N ILE A 28 11.78 6.83 -23.88
CA ILE A 28 11.15 7.80 -24.77
C ILE A 28 9.65 7.49 -24.79
N ALA A 29 8.80 8.49 -24.55
CA ALA A 29 7.34 8.39 -24.63
C ALA A 29 6.76 9.44 -25.57
N LEU A 30 5.74 9.08 -26.35
CA LEU A 30 5.13 9.96 -27.34
C LEU A 30 3.61 10.05 -27.17
N ALA A 31 3.06 11.26 -27.27
CA ALA A 31 1.61 11.47 -27.28
C ALA A 31 1.21 12.81 -27.91
N ASP A 32 -0.03 12.87 -28.41
CA ASP A 32 -0.70 14.11 -28.79
C ASP A 32 -1.32 14.76 -27.55
N VAL A 33 -0.50 15.50 -26.81
CA VAL A 33 -0.85 16.03 -25.48
C VAL A 33 -1.71 17.28 -25.54
N ASP A 34 -1.73 18.01 -26.66
CA ASP A 34 -2.53 19.24 -26.84
C ASP A 34 -3.65 19.13 -27.90
N GLY A 35 -3.77 17.97 -28.56
CA GLY A 35 -4.86 17.65 -29.48
C GLY A 35 -4.65 18.20 -30.89
N ASP A 36 -3.43 18.61 -31.26
CA ASP A 36 -3.11 19.15 -32.57
C ASP A 36 -2.77 18.06 -33.63
N GLY A 37 -2.68 16.81 -33.19
CA GLY A 37 -2.40 15.63 -33.99
C GLY A 37 -0.91 15.35 -34.20
N TRP A 38 0.01 16.22 -33.77
CA TRP A 38 1.43 15.93 -33.72
C TRP A 38 1.79 15.26 -32.41
N LEU A 39 2.65 14.24 -32.47
CA LEU A 39 3.12 13.57 -31.26
C LEU A 39 4.26 14.38 -30.65
N ASP A 40 4.04 14.88 -29.45
CA ASP A 40 5.05 15.45 -28.57
C ASP A 40 5.87 14.34 -27.92
N LEU A 41 7.04 14.72 -27.40
CA LEU A 41 8.05 13.78 -26.91
C LEU A 41 8.41 14.08 -25.46
N TYR A 42 8.40 13.05 -24.62
CA TYR A 42 9.03 13.08 -23.32
C TYR A 42 10.21 12.09 -23.29
N ILE A 43 11.34 12.53 -22.75
CA ILE A 43 12.54 11.70 -22.57
C ILE A 43 12.90 11.69 -21.10
N ALA A 44 12.79 10.51 -20.48
CA ALA A 44 13.32 10.26 -19.15
C ALA A 44 14.85 10.13 -19.23
N ASN A 45 15.55 10.82 -18.36
CA ASN A 45 16.99 10.86 -18.29
C ASN A 45 17.47 10.40 -16.93
N TYR A 46 18.53 9.62 -16.98
CA TYR A 46 19.31 9.25 -15.82
C TYR A 46 20.53 10.17 -15.74
N LYS A 47 21.72 9.62 -15.47
CA LYS A 47 22.98 10.34 -15.54
C LYS A 47 23.99 9.55 -16.36
N ALA A 48 24.55 10.17 -17.39
CA ALA A 48 25.49 9.49 -18.29
C ALA A 48 26.78 9.02 -17.56
N TYR A 49 27.25 9.81 -16.59
CA TYR A 49 28.36 9.44 -15.70
C TYR A 49 28.09 9.98 -14.30
N THR A 50 27.99 9.08 -13.33
CA THR A 50 27.74 9.43 -11.93
C THR A 50 29.03 9.83 -11.22
N THR A 51 28.90 10.35 -10.00
CA THR A 51 30.06 10.55 -9.12
C THR A 51 30.71 9.23 -8.70
N LEU A 52 29.98 8.10 -8.73
CA LEU A 52 30.52 6.78 -8.44
C LEU A 52 31.55 6.34 -9.49
N ASP A 53 31.42 6.82 -10.73
CA ASP A 53 32.31 6.46 -11.84
C ASP A 53 33.62 7.26 -11.82
N ARG A 54 33.60 8.46 -11.23
CA ARG A 54 34.70 9.45 -11.39
C ARG A 54 35.33 9.95 -10.10
N MET A 55 34.75 9.70 -8.94
CA MET A 55 35.25 10.16 -7.63
C MET A 55 35.45 8.99 -6.66
N SER A 56 36.55 9.02 -5.92
CA SER A 56 36.78 8.11 -4.80
C SER A 56 35.75 8.34 -3.67
N PRO A 57 35.49 7.32 -2.82
CA PRO A 57 34.62 7.47 -1.63
C PRO A 57 35.00 8.65 -0.73
N GLN A 58 36.29 8.95 -0.59
CA GLN A 58 36.80 10.06 0.21
C GLN A 58 36.45 11.42 -0.42
N GLU A 59 36.64 11.58 -1.73
CA GLU A 59 36.33 12.83 -2.45
C GLU A 59 34.84 13.17 -2.43
N ARG A 60 33.98 12.16 -2.40
CA ARG A 60 32.52 12.32 -2.34
C ARG A 60 31.94 12.23 -0.93
N SER A 61 32.79 12.16 0.10
CA SER A 61 32.33 12.16 1.49
C SER A 61 31.66 13.49 1.85
N PHE A 62 30.74 13.46 2.82
CA PHE A 62 29.96 14.62 3.21
C PHE A 62 30.83 15.84 3.52
N ASP A 63 31.88 15.70 4.34
CA ASP A 63 32.75 16.81 4.74
C ASP A 63 33.59 17.41 3.59
N HIS A 64 33.81 16.61 2.53
CA HIS A 64 34.49 17.05 1.31
C HIS A 64 33.54 17.78 0.36
N VAL A 65 32.32 17.26 0.18
CA VAL A 65 31.33 17.83 -0.75
C VAL A 65 30.62 19.05 -0.17
N VAL A 66 30.43 19.05 1.14
CA VAL A 66 29.67 20.06 1.88
C VAL A 66 30.62 20.98 2.64
N ARG A 67 30.21 22.24 2.82
CA ARG A 67 30.84 23.18 3.76
C ARG A 67 29.80 23.64 4.77
N GLN A 68 30.22 23.75 6.03
CA GLN A 68 29.40 24.34 7.08
C GLN A 68 29.49 25.88 7.00
N LEU A 69 28.33 26.54 6.96
CA LEU A 69 28.19 28.00 6.93
C LEU A 69 27.90 28.60 8.32
N GLY A 70 27.59 27.74 9.30
CA GLY A 70 27.27 28.07 10.69
C GLY A 70 26.62 26.88 11.39
N PRO A 71 26.21 27.02 12.67
CA PRO A 71 25.49 25.95 13.38
C PRO A 71 24.23 25.54 12.60
N GLY A 72 24.12 24.26 12.25
CA GLY A 72 22.98 23.70 11.50
C GLY A 72 22.82 24.19 10.05
N ARG A 73 23.75 25.00 9.51
CA ARG A 73 23.67 25.54 8.15
C ARG A 73 24.78 25.00 7.27
N PHE A 74 24.39 24.38 6.17
CA PHE A 74 25.29 23.69 5.26
C PHE A 74 25.04 24.14 3.82
N ALA A 75 26.08 24.04 2.99
CA ALA A 75 25.95 24.24 1.55
C ALA A 75 26.90 23.30 0.81
N VAL A 76 26.45 22.78 -0.33
CA VAL A 76 27.33 22.08 -1.28
C VAL A 76 28.38 23.08 -1.78
N ARG A 77 29.65 22.67 -1.75
CA ARG A 77 30.76 23.49 -2.28
C ARG A 77 30.61 23.64 -3.79
N GLU A 78 31.03 24.79 -4.32
CA GLU A 78 30.77 25.21 -5.70
C GLU A 78 31.07 24.12 -6.75
N GLN A 79 32.24 23.49 -6.65
CA GLN A 79 32.71 22.46 -7.58
C GLN A 79 31.84 21.18 -7.62
N TYR A 80 30.96 20.97 -6.64
CA TYR A 80 30.09 19.79 -6.54
C TYR A 80 28.61 20.10 -6.73
N ARG A 81 28.23 21.38 -6.93
CA ARG A 81 26.81 21.80 -7.03
C ARG A 81 26.06 21.21 -8.22
N ARG A 82 26.78 20.86 -9.29
CA ARG A 82 26.23 20.15 -10.45
C ARG A 82 25.82 18.72 -10.12
N ASP A 83 26.41 18.13 -9.08
CA ASP A 83 26.28 16.71 -8.80
C ASP A 83 25.51 16.40 -7.55
N TYR A 84 25.44 17.35 -6.63
CA TYR A 84 24.79 17.14 -5.36
C TYR A 84 23.89 18.31 -4.99
N ARG A 85 22.85 17.96 -4.24
CA ARG A 85 22.00 18.89 -3.51
C ARG A 85 21.93 18.48 -2.05
N LEU A 86 21.62 19.45 -1.21
CA LEU A 86 21.24 19.17 0.17
C LEU A 86 19.72 19.23 0.24
N VAL A 87 19.13 18.19 0.82
CA VAL A 87 17.70 18.13 1.10
C VAL A 87 17.50 18.11 2.60
N ASP A 88 16.64 18.99 3.08
CA ASP A 88 16.23 18.98 4.48
C ASP A 88 15.38 17.73 4.72
N ARG A 89 15.93 16.80 5.50
CA ARG A 89 15.30 15.54 5.90
C ARG A 89 15.03 15.57 7.38
N ALA A 90 14.08 16.43 7.77
CA ALA A 90 13.62 16.55 9.16
C ALA A 90 13.11 15.21 9.72
N ASP A 91 12.59 14.35 8.86
CA ASP A 91 12.20 12.97 9.13
C ASP A 91 13.39 12.08 9.55
N LEU A 92 14.57 12.35 9.02
CA LEU A 92 15.84 11.71 9.39
C LEU A 92 16.64 12.50 10.44
N GLY A 93 16.07 13.58 10.98
CA GLY A 93 16.70 14.41 12.02
C GLY A 93 17.84 15.30 11.52
N GLY A 94 17.88 15.63 10.23
CA GLY A 94 18.97 16.46 9.69
C GLY A 94 18.83 16.80 8.21
N ILE A 95 19.96 16.75 7.52
CA ILE A 95 20.08 17.01 6.08
C ILE A 95 20.61 15.77 5.37
N SER A 96 20.09 15.51 4.19
CA SER A 96 20.61 14.48 3.28
C SER A 96 21.43 15.14 2.19
N LEU A 97 22.54 14.50 1.81
CA LEU A 97 23.30 14.84 0.63
C LEU A 97 22.87 13.89 -0.48
N GLU A 98 22.10 14.40 -1.44
CA GLU A 98 21.53 13.63 -2.54
C GLU A 98 22.24 13.98 -3.84
N GLN A 99 22.37 12.98 -4.72
CA GLN A 99 22.91 13.19 -6.04
C GLN A 99 21.87 13.84 -6.97
N ARG A 100 22.32 14.67 -7.91
CA ARG A 100 21.50 15.23 -9.00
C ARG A 100 21.67 14.37 -10.26
N ALA A 101 20.57 14.03 -10.93
CA ALA A 101 20.57 13.41 -12.27
C ALA A 101 20.75 14.46 -13.38
N ASP A 102 20.73 14.04 -14.65
CA ASP A 102 20.46 14.96 -15.76
C ASP A 102 18.93 15.18 -15.85
N PRO A 103 18.45 16.39 -16.16
CA PRO A 103 17.01 16.65 -16.16
C PRO A 103 16.30 15.97 -17.32
N ASP A 104 15.03 15.61 -17.10
CA ASP A 104 14.14 15.09 -18.13
C ASP A 104 13.81 16.15 -19.18
N PHE A 105 13.48 15.70 -20.39
CA PHE A 105 13.21 16.58 -21.51
C PHE A 105 11.81 16.41 -22.06
N PHE A 106 11.05 17.51 -22.06
CA PHE A 106 9.84 17.64 -22.84
C PHE A 106 10.15 18.38 -24.15
N TYR A 107 9.68 17.85 -25.27
CA TYR A 107 9.74 18.50 -26.56
C TYR A 107 8.36 18.60 -27.18
N ARG A 108 7.99 19.82 -27.57
CA ARG A 108 6.83 20.04 -28.42
C ARG A 108 7.21 19.80 -29.88
N ASN A 109 6.39 19.07 -30.60
CA ASN A 109 6.54 18.83 -32.02
C ASN A 109 6.03 20.03 -32.80
N ALA A 110 6.90 20.67 -33.57
CA ALA A 110 6.57 21.84 -34.38
C ALA A 110 6.14 21.46 -35.81
N GLY A 111 5.97 20.16 -36.07
CA GLY A 111 5.69 19.60 -37.40
C GLY A 111 6.95 19.37 -38.24
N GLY A 112 6.79 18.57 -39.30
CA GLY A 112 7.86 18.29 -40.27
C GLY A 112 9.08 17.57 -39.68
N GLY A 113 8.93 16.88 -38.55
CA GLY A 113 10.01 16.17 -37.86
C GLY A 113 10.90 17.06 -36.99
N ARG A 114 10.47 18.30 -36.69
CA ARG A 114 11.20 19.24 -35.83
C ARG A 114 10.61 19.29 -34.42
N PHE A 115 11.46 19.10 -33.42
CA PHE A 115 11.13 19.14 -32.01
C PHE A 115 11.74 20.38 -31.34
N ILE A 116 10.97 21.04 -30.49
CA ILE A 116 11.39 22.21 -29.72
C ILE A 116 11.40 21.81 -28.25
N ARG A 117 12.59 21.79 -27.63
CA ARG A 117 12.71 21.54 -26.20
C ARG A 117 12.03 22.68 -25.44
N GLU A 118 11.07 22.34 -24.59
CA GLU A 118 10.49 23.26 -23.63
C GLU A 118 10.90 22.78 -22.24
N PRO A 119 11.60 23.62 -21.43
CA PRO A 119 12.01 23.21 -20.09
C PRO A 119 10.77 22.92 -19.23
N ILE A 120 10.92 22.05 -18.24
CA ILE A 120 9.86 21.79 -17.26
C ILE A 120 9.82 22.95 -16.25
N ALA A 121 10.98 23.45 -15.82
CA ALA A 121 11.09 24.62 -14.99
C ALA A 121 10.64 25.88 -15.70
N ARG A 122 9.97 26.78 -14.97
CA ARG A 122 9.62 28.13 -15.43
C ARG A 122 8.79 28.12 -16.72
N ASN A 123 8.11 27.01 -16.98
CA ASN A 123 7.20 26.82 -18.09
C ASN A 123 5.77 26.78 -17.55
N PRO A 124 4.85 27.66 -18.01
CA PRO A 124 3.46 27.67 -17.54
C PRO A 124 2.70 26.37 -17.89
N ARG A 125 3.28 25.52 -18.74
CA ARG A 125 2.78 24.19 -19.05
C ARG A 125 2.93 23.20 -17.88
N PHE A 126 3.90 23.40 -16.97
CA PHE A 126 4.13 22.50 -15.84
C PHE A 126 3.98 23.26 -14.52
N VAL A 127 3.04 22.82 -13.70
CA VAL A 127 2.76 23.42 -12.39
C VAL A 127 2.69 22.37 -11.29
N ASP A 128 3.06 22.77 -10.07
CA ASP A 128 2.94 21.92 -8.88
C ASP A 128 1.48 21.59 -8.56
N ASP A 129 1.27 20.75 -7.54
CA ASP A 129 -0.06 20.31 -7.08
C ASP A 129 -0.99 21.46 -6.66
N ARG A 130 -0.43 22.66 -6.41
CA ARG A 130 -1.16 23.89 -6.05
C ARG A 130 -1.29 24.85 -7.24
N GLY A 131 -0.92 24.44 -8.44
CA GLY A 131 -1.01 25.26 -9.66
C GLY A 131 0.06 26.35 -9.75
N ARG A 132 1.15 26.24 -8.99
CA ARG A 132 2.27 27.20 -9.04
C ARG A 132 3.34 26.68 -10.00
N GLN A 133 3.90 27.59 -10.78
CA GLN A 133 4.97 27.27 -11.71
C GLN A 133 6.23 26.76 -10.97
N LEU A 134 6.86 25.73 -11.52
CA LEU A 134 8.12 25.21 -11.01
C LEU A 134 9.26 26.21 -11.19
N THR A 135 10.14 26.33 -10.20
CA THR A 135 11.26 27.29 -10.22
C THR A 135 12.57 26.71 -10.73
N GLU A 136 12.77 25.41 -10.52
CA GLU A 136 13.95 24.63 -10.88
C GLU A 136 13.54 23.43 -11.73
N GLU A 137 14.48 22.92 -12.52
CA GLU A 137 14.27 21.75 -13.36
C GLU A 137 14.29 20.52 -12.44
N PRO A 138 13.32 19.59 -12.55
CA PRO A 138 13.46 18.29 -11.93
C PRO A 138 14.72 17.61 -12.44
N GLU A 139 15.65 17.30 -11.54
CA GLU A 139 16.91 16.59 -11.83
C GLU A 139 16.87 15.24 -11.13
N TYR A 140 15.85 14.46 -11.49
CA TYR A 140 15.50 13.18 -10.89
C TYR A 140 16.04 12.02 -11.73
N PHE A 141 16.28 10.88 -11.09
CA PHE A 141 16.78 9.69 -11.78
C PHE A 141 15.67 8.94 -12.54
N GLY A 142 15.19 9.54 -13.63
CA GLY A 142 14.12 8.97 -14.45
C GLY A 142 14.56 7.72 -15.22
N LEU A 143 13.81 6.62 -15.05
CA LEU A 143 14.06 5.36 -15.76
C LEU A 143 12.95 5.03 -16.75
N ALA A 144 11.71 5.30 -16.40
CA ALA A 144 10.55 5.07 -17.27
C ALA A 144 9.58 6.23 -17.22
N ALA A 145 8.92 6.49 -18.33
CA ALA A 145 7.89 7.51 -18.46
C ALA A 145 6.83 7.04 -19.45
N MET A 146 5.55 7.27 -19.17
CA MET A 146 4.46 6.81 -20.03
C MET A 146 3.39 7.88 -20.17
N PHE A 147 2.92 8.09 -21.40
CA PHE A 147 1.72 8.87 -21.67
C PHE A 147 0.52 7.94 -21.80
N VAL A 148 -0.51 8.17 -20.99
CA VAL A 148 -1.75 7.38 -20.95
C VAL A 148 -2.85 8.14 -20.20
N ASP A 149 -4.10 8.03 -20.61
CA ASP A 149 -5.23 8.67 -19.91
C ASP A 149 -5.56 7.88 -18.62
N LEU A 150 -5.05 8.34 -17.48
CA LEU A 150 -5.19 7.69 -16.17
C LEU A 150 -6.44 8.14 -15.41
N ASN A 151 -6.97 9.31 -15.74
CA ASN A 151 -8.12 9.90 -15.06
C ASN A 151 -9.46 9.69 -15.82
N GLY A 152 -9.41 9.23 -17.07
CA GLY A 152 -10.55 8.89 -17.91
C GLY A 152 -11.14 10.05 -18.72
N ASP A 153 -10.47 11.20 -18.80
CA ASP A 153 -10.95 12.40 -19.50
C ASP A 153 -10.63 12.44 -21.01
N GLY A 154 -9.87 11.46 -21.52
CA GLY A 154 -9.47 11.32 -22.90
C GLY A 154 -8.21 12.11 -23.28
N ALA A 155 -7.55 12.79 -22.34
CA ALA A 155 -6.24 13.39 -22.51
C ALA A 155 -5.15 12.45 -21.95
N PRO A 156 -4.00 12.32 -22.65
CA PRO A 156 -2.88 11.55 -22.11
C PRO A 156 -2.26 12.29 -20.92
N ASP A 157 -2.34 11.69 -19.74
CA ASP A 157 -1.57 12.06 -18.56
C ASP A 157 -0.13 11.54 -18.68
N LEU A 158 0.80 12.04 -17.86
CA LEU A 158 2.19 11.59 -17.85
C LEU A 158 2.56 11.00 -16.49
N TYR A 159 3.00 9.75 -16.46
CA TYR A 159 3.60 9.13 -15.27
C TYR A 159 5.11 8.94 -15.50
N VAL A 160 5.93 9.34 -14.52
CA VAL A 160 7.40 9.20 -14.55
C VAL A 160 7.84 8.42 -13.31
N ALA A 161 8.46 7.27 -13.54
CA ALA A 161 9.02 6.40 -12.51
C ALA A 161 10.50 6.76 -12.28
N ASN A 162 10.84 7.05 -11.03
CA ASN A 162 12.16 7.54 -10.63
C ASN A 162 12.89 6.54 -9.72
N ASP A 163 14.22 6.54 -9.82
CA ASP A 163 15.08 5.77 -8.91
C ASP A 163 15.53 6.61 -7.70
N PHE A 164 16.01 5.92 -6.66
CA PHE A 164 16.58 6.46 -5.43
C PHE A 164 15.62 7.27 -4.53
N GLU A 165 16.01 8.50 -4.14
CA GLU A 165 15.25 9.34 -3.21
C GLU A 165 14.24 10.25 -3.92
N ASP A 166 14.25 10.27 -5.25
CA ASP A 166 13.37 11.09 -6.08
C ASP A 166 11.98 10.44 -6.18
N PRO A 167 10.89 11.13 -5.80
CA PRO A 167 9.56 10.55 -5.87
C PRO A 167 9.08 10.46 -7.32
N ASP A 168 8.25 9.47 -7.63
CA ASP A 168 7.54 9.43 -8.89
C ASP A 168 6.66 10.66 -9.11
N GLU A 169 6.54 11.03 -10.37
CA GLU A 169 5.75 12.16 -10.82
C GLU A 169 4.53 11.68 -11.60
N PHE A 170 3.34 12.04 -11.13
CA PHE A 170 2.08 11.83 -11.84
C PHE A 170 1.54 13.20 -12.26
N TRP A 171 1.60 13.49 -13.55
CA TRP A 171 1.23 14.75 -14.17
C TRP A 171 -0.13 14.63 -14.87
N LEU A 172 -1.15 15.32 -14.34
CA LEU A 172 -2.48 15.39 -14.92
C LEU A 172 -2.51 16.42 -16.05
N ASN A 173 -2.94 16.01 -17.25
CA ASN A 173 -3.06 16.87 -18.43
C ASN A 173 -4.47 17.45 -18.57
N ASP A 174 -4.59 18.74 -18.88
CA ASP A 174 -5.89 19.37 -19.16
C ASP A 174 -6.40 19.17 -20.61
N GLY A 175 -5.69 18.34 -21.39
CA GLY A 175 -5.98 18.05 -22.80
C GLY A 175 -5.48 19.09 -23.78
N ARG A 176 -4.92 20.21 -23.29
CA ARG A 176 -4.25 21.27 -24.08
C ARG A 176 -2.75 21.28 -23.82
N GLY A 177 -2.26 20.25 -23.15
CA GLY A 177 -0.88 20.09 -22.78
C GLY A 177 -0.51 20.75 -21.45
N HIS A 178 -1.41 21.38 -20.71
CA HIS A 178 -1.03 21.91 -19.41
C HIS A 178 -1.07 20.79 -18.36
N PHE A 179 0.11 20.50 -17.80
CA PHE A 179 0.33 19.48 -16.79
C PHE A 179 0.35 20.06 -15.38
N ARG A 180 -0.46 19.48 -14.50
CA ARG A 180 -0.43 19.73 -13.06
C ARG A 180 0.00 18.46 -12.33
N LEU A 181 0.97 18.55 -11.43
CA LEU A 181 1.32 17.42 -10.58
C LEU A 181 0.09 16.99 -9.76
N ALA A 182 -0.22 15.70 -9.75
CA ALA A 182 -1.30 15.14 -8.97
C ALA A 182 -1.06 15.37 -7.47
N PRO A 183 -2.13 15.57 -6.68
CA PRO A 183 -1.97 15.77 -5.24
C PRO A 183 -1.36 14.52 -4.60
N TRP A 184 -0.65 14.71 -3.47
CA TRP A 184 0.09 13.63 -2.81
C TRP A 184 -0.77 12.39 -2.47
N ASN A 185 -2.08 12.56 -2.30
CA ASN A 185 -3.01 11.51 -1.93
C ASN A 185 -3.56 10.72 -3.13
N ALA A 186 -3.26 11.15 -4.36
CA ALA A 186 -3.60 10.42 -5.58
C ALA A 186 -2.85 9.08 -5.63
N VAL A 187 -1.54 9.10 -5.41
CA VAL A 187 -0.69 7.91 -5.23
C VAL A 187 0.02 8.03 -3.88
N ARG A 188 -0.41 7.24 -2.89
CA ARG A 188 -0.03 7.44 -1.48
C ARG A 188 1.32 6.82 -1.11
N SER A 189 1.82 5.91 -1.93
CA SER A 189 3.14 5.28 -1.81
C SER A 189 3.61 4.84 -3.19
N THR A 190 4.91 4.91 -3.44
CA THR A 190 5.56 4.55 -4.72
C THR A 190 6.65 3.53 -4.47
N SER A 191 7.19 2.92 -5.53
CA SER A 191 8.43 2.16 -5.40
C SER A 191 9.58 3.10 -5.01
N ASN A 192 10.66 2.54 -4.49
CA ASN A 192 11.89 3.31 -4.20
C ASN A 192 12.85 3.27 -5.38
N SER A 193 12.77 2.22 -6.18
CA SER A 193 13.55 2.08 -7.39
C SER A 193 12.59 1.79 -8.53
N GLY A 194 11.91 2.85 -9.01
CA GLY A 194 10.98 2.78 -10.12
C GLY A 194 11.68 2.48 -11.43
N MET A 195 11.88 1.19 -11.73
CA MET A 195 12.73 0.76 -12.85
C MET A 195 11.97 0.74 -14.18
N ALA A 196 10.70 0.34 -14.15
CA ALA A 196 9.79 0.33 -15.29
C ALA A 196 8.34 0.40 -14.82
N VAL A 197 7.46 0.91 -15.70
CA VAL A 197 6.03 1.03 -15.47
C VAL A 197 5.27 0.56 -16.72
N ASP A 198 4.10 -0.05 -16.53
CA ASP A 198 3.10 -0.25 -17.59
C ASP A 198 1.67 -0.12 -17.02
N VAL A 199 0.69 -0.01 -17.91
CA VAL A 199 -0.71 0.25 -17.58
C VAL A 199 -1.65 -0.82 -18.16
N GLY A 200 -2.56 -1.32 -17.33
CA GLY A 200 -3.55 -2.34 -17.68
C GLY A 200 -4.80 -2.23 -16.81
N ASP A 201 -5.92 -2.82 -17.24
CA ASP A 201 -7.18 -2.87 -16.48
C ASP A 201 -7.29 -4.24 -15.82
N VAL A 202 -6.69 -4.39 -14.62
CA VAL A 202 -6.40 -5.71 -14.04
C VAL A 202 -7.63 -6.40 -13.46
N ASP A 203 -8.70 -5.65 -13.18
CA ASP A 203 -9.95 -6.15 -12.62
C ASP A 203 -11.18 -5.97 -13.53
N ARG A 204 -10.97 -5.42 -14.74
CA ARG A 204 -12.00 -5.20 -15.76
C ARG A 204 -13.08 -4.22 -15.31
N ASP A 205 -12.73 -3.27 -14.44
CA ASP A 205 -13.62 -2.21 -14.00
C ASP A 205 -13.71 -1.04 -15.02
N GLY A 206 -12.92 -1.10 -16.09
CA GLY A 206 -12.88 -0.10 -17.14
C GLY A 206 -12.02 1.12 -16.80
N ARG A 207 -11.16 1.03 -15.78
CA ARG A 207 -10.16 2.04 -15.42
C ARG A 207 -8.75 1.46 -15.54
N PRO A 208 -7.78 2.25 -16.00
CA PRO A 208 -6.39 1.82 -16.06
C PRO A 208 -5.73 1.82 -14.67
N ASP A 209 -5.08 0.72 -14.34
CA ASP A 209 -4.22 0.51 -13.17
C ASP A 209 -2.74 0.64 -13.57
N LEU A 210 -1.90 1.08 -12.63
CA LEU A 210 -0.45 1.24 -12.86
C LEU A 210 0.32 0.12 -12.17
N PHE A 211 1.20 -0.56 -12.88
CA PHE A 211 2.13 -1.52 -12.30
C PHE A 211 3.57 -1.06 -12.50
N GLU A 212 4.31 -1.01 -11.40
CA GLU A 212 5.68 -0.54 -11.33
C GLU A 212 6.57 -1.61 -10.70
N VAL A 213 7.75 -1.85 -11.27
CA VAL A 213 8.70 -2.86 -10.79
C VAL A 213 9.89 -2.27 -10.05
N ASP A 214 10.30 -2.97 -8.99
CA ASP A 214 11.45 -2.67 -8.11
C ASP A 214 12.35 -3.93 -8.04
N MET A 215 13.19 -4.04 -7.02
CA MET A 215 14.27 -5.02 -6.87
C MET A 215 14.02 -6.10 -5.81
N LEU A 216 12.84 -6.12 -5.17
CA LEU A 216 12.54 -7.07 -4.09
C LEU A 216 12.55 -8.52 -4.60
N SER A 217 13.40 -9.36 -3.99
CA SER A 217 13.53 -10.75 -4.40
C SER A 217 12.33 -11.62 -4.01
N ARG A 218 11.99 -12.57 -4.88
CA ARG A 218 11.02 -13.65 -4.62
C ARG A 218 11.63 -14.83 -3.85
N ASP A 219 12.97 -14.89 -3.78
CA ASP A 219 13.69 -15.99 -3.13
C ASP A 219 13.86 -15.72 -1.63
N THR A 220 13.37 -16.64 -0.80
CA THR A 220 13.38 -16.49 0.67
C THR A 220 14.79 -16.43 1.26
N ARG A 221 15.79 -16.99 0.56
CA ARG A 221 17.19 -16.87 0.97
C ARG A 221 17.70 -15.46 0.69
N ARG A 222 17.47 -14.92 -0.51
CA ARG A 222 17.91 -13.57 -0.91
C ARG A 222 17.27 -12.48 -0.08
N LEU A 223 16.00 -12.58 0.28
CA LEU A 223 15.34 -11.67 1.23
C LEU A 223 16.09 -11.53 2.57
N LYS A 224 16.86 -12.55 2.96
CA LYS A 224 17.65 -12.58 4.20
C LYS A 224 19.13 -12.27 3.98
N THR A 225 19.64 -12.44 2.75
CA THR A 225 21.03 -12.10 2.41
C THR A 225 21.21 -10.69 1.88
N GLN A 226 20.14 -10.08 1.39
CA GLN A 226 20.20 -8.77 0.78
C GLN A 226 19.93 -7.64 1.79
N ILE A 227 20.71 -6.57 1.67
CA ILE A 227 20.52 -5.33 2.41
C ILE A 227 19.97 -4.30 1.41
N PRO A 228 18.75 -3.80 1.65
CA PRO A 228 18.20 -2.61 0.98
C PRO A 228 19.22 -1.49 0.78
N THR A 229 19.21 -0.89 -0.40
CA THR A 229 20.02 0.32 -0.69
C THR A 229 19.47 1.55 0.02
N HIS A 230 18.17 1.54 0.33
CA HIS A 230 17.49 2.58 1.10
C HIS A 230 16.49 1.96 2.09
N THR A 231 16.19 2.64 3.20
CA THR A 231 15.15 2.20 4.14
C THR A 231 13.99 3.17 4.07
N ALA A 232 12.82 2.66 3.68
CA ALA A 232 11.58 3.44 3.66
C ALA A 232 11.38 4.14 5.00
N VAL A 233 11.12 5.45 4.96
CA VAL A 233 10.80 6.19 6.18
C VAL A 233 9.33 5.94 6.51
N PRO A 234 9.02 5.39 7.70
CA PRO A 234 7.64 5.16 8.08
C PRO A 234 6.91 6.49 8.22
N LYS A 235 5.70 6.56 7.66
CA LYS A 235 4.81 7.70 7.82
C LYS A 235 4.38 7.82 9.28
N ARG A 236 4.61 8.99 9.88
CA ARG A 236 4.17 9.29 11.25
C ARG A 236 2.85 10.07 11.23
N PRO A 237 2.01 9.97 12.28
CA PRO A 237 0.85 10.83 12.43
C PRO A 237 1.19 12.32 12.25
N GLY A 238 0.35 13.04 11.50
CA GLY A 238 0.56 14.46 11.16
C GLY A 238 1.53 14.73 10.01
N GLN A 239 2.16 13.69 9.42
CA GLN A 239 2.95 13.82 8.18
C GLN A 239 2.09 13.52 6.95
N ASP A 240 0.93 14.15 6.83
CA ASP A 240 -0.10 13.76 5.87
C ASP A 240 0.41 13.76 4.42
N ALA A 241 1.21 14.76 4.03
CA ALA A 241 1.76 14.86 2.68
C ALA A 241 2.95 13.93 2.38
N LEU A 242 3.46 13.17 3.36
CA LEU A 242 4.54 12.21 3.12
C LEU A 242 4.00 11.03 2.30
N ARG A 243 4.64 10.78 1.16
CA ARG A 243 4.48 9.59 0.32
C ARG A 243 5.67 8.65 0.56
N PRO A 244 5.50 7.55 1.33
CA PRO A 244 6.59 6.61 1.55
C PRO A 244 6.98 5.93 0.23
N GLN A 245 8.29 5.84 0.00
CA GLN A 245 8.88 5.02 -1.06
C GLN A 245 9.22 3.65 -0.47
N VAL A 246 8.72 2.59 -1.08
CA VAL A 246 8.88 1.21 -0.59
C VAL A 246 9.72 0.39 -1.56
N GLN A 247 10.66 -0.40 -1.06
CA GLN A 247 11.53 -1.20 -1.93
C GLN A 247 10.84 -2.52 -2.34
N ARG A 248 9.87 -2.40 -3.24
CA ARG A 248 9.07 -3.51 -3.79
C ARG A 248 8.25 -3.02 -4.98
N ASN A 249 7.79 -3.94 -5.81
CA ASN A 249 6.85 -3.60 -6.87
C ASN A 249 5.58 -2.96 -6.26
N THR A 250 4.98 -2.02 -6.99
CA THR A 250 3.68 -1.45 -6.65
C THR A 250 2.65 -1.72 -7.75
N LEU A 251 1.42 -2.02 -7.34
CA LEU A 251 0.25 -2.17 -8.22
C LEU A 251 -0.78 -1.18 -7.71
N GLN A 252 -0.93 -0.05 -8.40
CA GLN A 252 -1.82 1.03 -8.05
C GLN A 252 -3.15 0.78 -8.76
N ARG A 253 -4.13 0.27 -8.02
CA ARG A 253 -5.50 0.02 -8.50
C ARG A 253 -6.30 1.32 -8.52
N ASN A 254 -6.87 1.68 -9.66
CA ASN A 254 -7.59 2.92 -9.87
C ASN A 254 -8.98 2.89 -9.24
N ARG A 255 -9.22 3.78 -8.28
CA ARG A 255 -10.49 3.82 -7.53
C ARG A 255 -11.60 4.58 -8.26
N GLY A 256 -11.29 5.24 -9.36
CA GLY A 256 -12.24 6.06 -10.13
C GLY A 256 -12.58 7.42 -9.50
N ASP A 257 -11.98 7.76 -8.37
CA ASP A 257 -12.14 9.05 -7.66
C ASP A 257 -10.91 9.96 -7.82
N GLY A 258 -10.02 9.66 -8.77
CA GLY A 258 -8.73 10.33 -8.95
C GLY A 258 -7.65 9.87 -7.98
N THR A 259 -7.90 8.82 -7.20
CA THR A 259 -6.92 8.18 -6.32
C THR A 259 -6.72 6.70 -6.63
N PHE A 260 -5.58 6.18 -6.19
CA PHE A 260 -5.20 4.79 -6.34
C PHE A 260 -5.06 4.07 -4.99
N ALA A 261 -5.40 2.79 -4.97
CA ALA A 261 -5.09 1.88 -3.88
C ALA A 261 -3.87 1.03 -4.27
N GLU A 262 -2.81 1.06 -3.48
CA GLU A 262 -1.68 0.17 -3.69
C GLU A 262 -2.04 -1.24 -3.18
N VAL A 263 -1.96 -2.27 -4.03
CA VAL A 263 -2.46 -3.62 -3.74
C VAL A 263 -1.48 -4.76 -4.08
N ALA A 264 -0.21 -4.49 -4.39
CA ALA A 264 0.70 -5.49 -4.96
C ALA A 264 0.93 -6.71 -4.06
N ARG A 265 0.91 -6.55 -2.72
CA ARG A 265 1.10 -7.68 -1.80
C ARG A 265 -0.12 -8.60 -1.76
N LEU A 266 -1.31 -8.00 -1.75
CA LEU A 266 -2.57 -8.74 -1.84
C LEU A 266 -2.69 -9.46 -3.19
N ALA A 267 -2.32 -8.77 -4.27
CA ALA A 267 -2.36 -9.32 -5.63
C ALA A 267 -1.28 -10.41 -5.88
N GLY A 268 -0.26 -10.50 -5.02
CA GLY A 268 0.81 -11.50 -5.13
C GLY A 268 1.96 -11.11 -6.08
N VAL A 269 2.04 -9.83 -6.47
CA VAL A 269 2.99 -9.30 -7.47
C VAL A 269 4.02 -8.34 -6.88
N GLY A 270 4.07 -8.21 -5.55
CA GLY A 270 4.97 -7.28 -4.84
C GLY A 270 6.48 -7.57 -4.98
N ALA A 271 6.89 -8.68 -5.58
CA ALA A 271 8.30 -9.05 -5.71
C ALA A 271 8.59 -9.69 -7.07
N SER A 272 9.71 -9.32 -7.68
CA SER A 272 10.15 -9.84 -8.99
C SER A 272 11.66 -10.13 -9.08
N GLY A 273 12.46 -9.70 -8.11
CA GLY A 273 13.92 -9.64 -8.23
C GLY A 273 14.36 -8.29 -8.81
N TRP A 274 15.64 -8.14 -9.11
CA TRP A 274 16.16 -6.90 -9.72
C TRP A 274 15.60 -6.76 -11.14
N SER A 275 14.63 -5.86 -11.33
CA SER A 275 13.84 -5.76 -12.55
C SER A 275 14.20 -4.54 -13.38
N TRP A 276 13.97 -4.63 -14.70
CA TRP A 276 14.30 -3.58 -15.67
C TRP A 276 13.18 -3.28 -16.66
N SER A 277 12.27 -4.22 -16.90
CA SER A 277 11.15 -4.04 -17.82
C SER A 277 9.92 -4.75 -17.29
N THR A 278 8.76 -4.19 -17.59
CA THR A 278 7.46 -4.80 -17.31
C THR A 278 6.51 -4.57 -18.48
N MET A 279 5.54 -5.46 -18.67
CA MET A 279 4.47 -5.31 -19.66
C MET A 279 3.20 -6.04 -19.25
N PHE A 280 2.05 -5.40 -19.49
CA PHE A 280 0.74 -6.03 -19.50
C PHE A 280 0.44 -6.68 -20.85
N LEU A 281 0.21 -7.99 -20.83
CA LEU A 281 -0.09 -8.80 -22.00
C LEU A 281 -1.04 -9.94 -21.61
N ASP A 282 -2.16 -10.11 -22.31
CA ASP A 282 -3.01 -11.30 -22.17
C ASP A 282 -2.35 -12.46 -22.93
N VAL A 283 -1.52 -13.24 -22.23
CA VAL A 283 -0.63 -14.24 -22.85
C VAL A 283 -1.43 -15.45 -23.32
N ASP A 284 -2.37 -15.93 -22.52
CA ASP A 284 -3.18 -17.10 -22.83
C ASP A 284 -4.52 -16.78 -23.51
N LEU A 285 -4.79 -15.48 -23.72
CA LEU A 285 -5.95 -14.94 -24.43
C LEU A 285 -7.27 -15.34 -23.76
N ASP A 286 -7.30 -15.30 -22.43
CA ASP A 286 -8.47 -15.58 -21.61
C ASP A 286 -9.30 -14.31 -21.29
N GLY A 287 -8.80 -13.14 -21.69
CA GLY A 287 -9.44 -11.86 -21.47
C GLY A 287 -9.03 -11.19 -20.17
N TRP A 288 -7.89 -11.51 -19.59
CA TRP A 288 -7.28 -10.82 -18.44
C TRP A 288 -5.82 -10.50 -18.75
N GLU A 289 -5.36 -9.25 -18.59
CA GLU A 289 -3.94 -8.95 -18.83
C GLU A 289 -3.07 -9.57 -17.72
N ASP A 290 -2.06 -10.31 -18.17
CA ASP A 290 -0.98 -10.87 -17.35
C ASP A 290 0.18 -9.88 -17.28
N ILE A 291 1.13 -10.13 -16.37
CA ILE A 291 2.31 -9.30 -16.20
C ILE A 291 3.56 -10.08 -16.57
N LEU A 292 4.37 -9.53 -17.47
CA LEU A 292 5.69 -10.05 -17.85
C LEU A 292 6.79 -9.11 -17.33
N ILE A 293 7.87 -9.66 -16.77
CA ILE A 293 8.94 -8.88 -16.13
C ILE A 293 10.33 -9.40 -16.52
N GLY A 294 11.17 -8.52 -17.08
CA GLY A 294 12.59 -8.77 -17.35
C GLY A 294 13.46 -8.47 -16.12
N THR A 295 14.35 -9.40 -15.76
CA THR A 295 15.11 -9.35 -14.51
C THR A 295 16.61 -9.61 -14.67
N GLY A 296 17.37 -9.36 -13.60
CA GLY A 296 18.78 -9.67 -13.48
C GLY A 296 19.66 -8.42 -13.43
N HIS A 297 20.82 -8.54 -12.81
CA HIS A 297 21.81 -7.47 -12.76
C HIS A 297 23.22 -8.04 -12.88
N VAL A 298 24.15 -7.26 -13.44
CA VAL A 298 25.55 -7.69 -13.59
C VAL A 298 26.18 -7.98 -12.23
N TRP A 299 25.76 -7.26 -11.18
CA TRP A 299 26.29 -7.34 -9.82
C TRP A 299 25.18 -7.28 -8.76
N ASP A 300 25.20 -8.18 -7.78
CA ASP A 300 24.31 -8.14 -6.62
C ASP A 300 24.78 -7.08 -5.62
N GLN A 301 24.52 -5.80 -5.91
CA GLN A 301 24.91 -4.70 -5.03
C GLN A 301 24.21 -4.73 -3.67
N MET A 302 23.15 -5.54 -3.54
CA MET A 302 22.44 -5.75 -2.29
C MET A 302 23.04 -6.88 -1.45
N ASP A 303 24.01 -7.66 -1.93
CA ASP A 303 24.61 -8.75 -1.15
C ASP A 303 25.22 -8.25 0.18
N GLY A 304 24.59 -8.64 1.29
CA GLY A 304 24.90 -8.12 2.61
C GLY A 304 26.26 -8.55 3.13
N ASP A 305 26.73 -9.74 2.76
CA ASP A 305 28.06 -10.23 3.12
C ASP A 305 29.16 -9.42 2.42
N THR A 306 28.99 -9.11 1.13
CA THR A 306 29.89 -8.23 0.38
C THR A 306 29.84 -6.81 0.90
N GLN A 307 28.65 -6.23 1.13
CA GLN A 307 28.53 -4.90 1.72
C GLN A 307 29.25 -4.81 3.08
N HIS A 308 29.06 -5.81 3.95
CA HIS A 308 29.73 -5.86 5.24
C HIS A 308 31.25 -5.98 5.11
N ARG A 309 31.74 -6.87 4.23
CA ARG A 309 33.17 -7.05 3.95
C ARG A 309 33.80 -5.74 3.44
N LEU A 310 33.19 -5.12 2.43
CA LEU A 310 33.67 -3.87 1.84
C LEU A 310 33.76 -2.77 2.89
N ARG A 311 32.70 -2.54 3.70
CA ARG A 311 32.72 -1.54 4.79
C ARG A 311 33.89 -1.73 5.76
N SER A 312 34.25 -2.98 6.07
CA SER A 312 35.36 -3.28 6.99
C SER A 312 36.77 -3.18 6.36
N ARG A 313 36.89 -3.23 5.03
CA ARG A 313 38.17 -3.32 4.29
C ARG A 313 38.33 -2.29 3.17
N LEU A 314 37.60 -1.16 3.25
CA LEU A 314 37.62 -0.08 2.25
C LEU A 314 39.02 0.44 1.88
N HIS A 315 40.01 0.34 2.78
CA HIS A 315 41.38 0.80 2.55
C HIS A 315 42.26 -0.21 1.79
N GLU A 316 41.82 -1.47 1.69
CA GLU A 316 42.58 -2.55 1.06
C GLU A 316 42.24 -2.74 -0.42
N ILE A 317 41.09 -2.21 -0.87
CA ILE A 317 40.54 -2.44 -2.21
C ILE A 317 40.55 -1.10 -2.97
N ASP A 318 41.10 -1.09 -4.18
CA ASP A 318 40.97 0.06 -5.08
C ASP A 318 39.47 0.32 -5.31
N TRP A 319 39.01 1.54 -5.03
CA TRP A 319 37.60 1.89 -5.12
C TRP A 319 37.01 1.60 -6.51
N ARG A 320 37.83 1.70 -7.56
CA ARG A 320 37.43 1.39 -8.95
C ARG A 320 37.13 -0.10 -9.17
N ARG A 321 37.57 -0.95 -8.24
CA ARG A 321 37.36 -2.39 -8.27
C ARG A 321 36.27 -2.89 -7.35
N MET A 322 35.69 -2.01 -6.51
CA MET A 322 34.68 -2.43 -5.52
C MET A 322 33.45 -3.09 -6.15
N LEU A 323 33.01 -2.66 -7.35
CA LEU A 323 31.87 -3.28 -8.02
C LEU A 323 32.13 -4.75 -8.40
N PHE A 324 33.38 -5.12 -8.68
CA PHE A 324 33.76 -6.49 -9.05
C PHE A 324 33.83 -7.45 -7.85
N GLU A 325 33.69 -6.93 -6.63
CA GLU A 325 33.66 -7.74 -5.41
C GLU A 325 32.28 -8.34 -5.15
N TYR A 326 31.23 -7.76 -5.74
CA TYR A 326 29.87 -8.27 -5.66
C TYR A 326 29.72 -9.50 -6.58
N PRO A 327 28.98 -10.52 -6.15
CA PRO A 327 28.68 -11.66 -7.01
C PRO A 327 27.78 -11.23 -8.17
N PRO A 328 27.76 -11.96 -9.30
CA PRO A 328 26.80 -11.70 -10.36
C PRO A 328 25.37 -12.03 -9.91
N LEU A 329 24.38 -11.31 -10.45
CA LEU A 329 22.96 -11.49 -10.12
C LEU A 329 22.11 -11.85 -11.35
N PRO A 330 22.42 -12.92 -12.10
CA PRO A 330 21.48 -13.40 -13.09
C PRO A 330 20.24 -13.95 -12.39
N LEU A 331 19.09 -13.73 -13.00
CA LEU A 331 17.78 -14.06 -12.46
C LEU A 331 16.89 -14.64 -13.57
N PRO A 332 16.01 -15.59 -13.25
CA PRO A 332 14.93 -15.96 -14.14
C PRO A 332 13.93 -14.81 -14.28
N ASN A 333 13.49 -14.56 -15.50
CA ASN A 333 12.39 -13.62 -15.76
C ASN A 333 11.08 -14.12 -15.13
N VAL A 334 10.16 -13.20 -14.88
CA VAL A 334 8.92 -13.50 -14.14
C VAL A 334 7.70 -13.25 -15.01
N ALA A 335 6.76 -14.18 -15.00
CA ALA A 335 5.44 -14.00 -15.55
C ALA A 335 4.38 -14.28 -14.48
N PHE A 336 3.41 -13.39 -14.34
CA PHE A 336 2.28 -13.49 -13.44
C PHE A 336 1.00 -13.57 -14.24
N ARG A 337 0.31 -14.70 -14.17
CA ARG A 337 -0.99 -14.89 -14.80
C ARG A 337 -2.09 -14.29 -13.93
N ASN A 338 -2.94 -13.47 -14.53
CA ASN A 338 -4.08 -12.87 -13.85
C ASN A 338 -5.19 -13.91 -13.66
N ARG A 339 -5.75 -14.00 -12.45
CA ARG A 339 -6.79 -14.97 -12.11
C ARG A 339 -8.22 -14.42 -12.27
N GLY A 340 -8.35 -13.13 -12.59
CA GLY A 340 -9.63 -12.43 -12.71
C GLY A 340 -10.29 -12.11 -11.38
N ASP A 341 -9.57 -12.23 -10.27
CA ASP A 341 -10.03 -11.95 -8.91
C ASP A 341 -9.09 -10.99 -8.17
N LEU A 342 -8.40 -10.10 -8.91
CA LEU A 342 -7.33 -9.20 -8.44
C LEU A 342 -6.08 -9.91 -7.89
N THR A 343 -6.02 -11.23 -7.95
CA THR A 343 -4.81 -12.00 -7.60
C THR A 343 -4.14 -12.57 -8.83
N PHE A 344 -2.83 -12.80 -8.71
CA PHE A 344 -2.01 -13.36 -9.77
C PHE A 344 -1.34 -14.65 -9.29
N GLU A 345 -1.07 -15.55 -10.24
CA GLU A 345 -0.27 -16.74 -10.02
C GLU A 345 1.02 -16.74 -10.84
N ASP A 346 2.08 -17.36 -10.33
CA ASP A 346 3.34 -17.49 -11.08
C ASP A 346 3.17 -18.44 -12.27
N ALA A 347 3.33 -17.91 -13.48
CA ALA A 347 3.29 -18.65 -14.73
C ALA A 347 4.66 -18.74 -15.43
N SER A 348 5.73 -18.22 -14.82
CA SER A 348 7.07 -18.07 -15.43
C SER A 348 7.58 -19.36 -16.07
N ARG A 349 7.47 -20.49 -15.34
CA ARG A 349 7.85 -21.82 -15.85
C ARG A 349 6.83 -22.41 -16.81
N ALA A 350 5.54 -22.21 -16.54
CA ALA A 350 4.45 -22.76 -17.35
C ALA A 350 4.51 -22.20 -18.78
N TRP A 351 4.81 -20.91 -18.91
CA TRP A 351 4.98 -20.21 -20.20
C TRP A 351 6.41 -20.20 -20.71
N ARG A 352 7.36 -20.82 -20.00
CA ARG A 352 8.79 -20.84 -20.34
C ARG A 352 9.37 -19.43 -20.52
N PHE A 353 8.75 -18.45 -19.87
CA PHE A 353 9.19 -17.06 -19.86
C PHE A 353 10.43 -16.86 -19.00
N ASP A 354 10.68 -17.77 -18.04
CA ASP A 354 11.78 -17.66 -17.09
C ASP A 354 13.17 -17.59 -17.72
N LEU A 355 13.36 -18.20 -18.90
CA LEU A 355 14.63 -18.28 -19.66
C LEU A 355 15.85 -18.80 -18.89
N GLY A 356 15.66 -19.29 -17.65
CA GLY A 356 16.74 -19.57 -16.70
C GLY A 356 17.47 -18.32 -16.23
N ASP A 357 18.61 -18.49 -15.56
CA ASP A 357 19.41 -17.38 -15.03
C ASP A 357 19.94 -16.48 -16.17
N ASP A 358 19.39 -15.25 -16.26
CA ASP A 358 19.74 -14.28 -17.28
C ASP A 358 19.80 -12.84 -16.76
N ILE A 359 20.22 -11.91 -17.63
CA ILE A 359 20.15 -10.47 -17.39
C ILE A 359 19.36 -9.88 -18.56
N SER A 360 18.07 -9.65 -18.32
CA SER A 360 17.09 -9.17 -19.28
C SER A 360 16.74 -7.71 -19.02
N HIS A 361 16.93 -6.86 -20.04
CA HIS A 361 16.62 -5.43 -19.97
C HIS A 361 15.34 -5.14 -20.77
N GLY A 362 15.42 -4.30 -21.81
CA GLY A 362 14.27 -3.90 -22.62
C GLY A 362 13.52 -5.08 -23.24
N MET A 363 12.20 -4.94 -23.28
CA MET A 363 11.24 -5.92 -23.73
C MET A 363 10.19 -5.24 -24.61
N ALA A 364 9.89 -5.81 -25.77
CA ALA A 364 8.92 -5.30 -26.71
C ALA A 364 8.01 -6.42 -27.22
N ALA A 365 6.77 -6.06 -27.56
CA ALA A 365 5.80 -6.99 -28.13
C ALA A 365 5.39 -6.59 -29.55
N ALA A 366 5.16 -7.60 -30.40
CA ALA A 366 4.68 -7.45 -31.77
C ALA A 366 4.11 -8.79 -32.27
N ASP A 367 3.21 -8.75 -33.25
CA ASP A 367 2.72 -9.96 -33.95
C ASP A 367 3.71 -10.31 -35.07
N LEU A 368 4.76 -11.09 -34.78
CA LEU A 368 5.88 -11.28 -35.72
C LEU A 368 5.56 -12.27 -36.83
N ASP A 369 4.63 -13.20 -36.61
CA ASP A 369 4.23 -14.20 -37.59
C ASP A 369 2.83 -13.98 -38.22
N GLY A 370 2.10 -12.96 -37.75
CA GLY A 370 0.87 -12.47 -38.35
C GLY A 370 -0.36 -13.29 -37.98
N ASP A 371 -0.32 -14.05 -36.88
CA ASP A 371 -1.42 -14.91 -36.44
C ASP A 371 -2.36 -14.20 -35.42
N GLY A 372 -1.96 -13.01 -34.96
CA GLY A 372 -2.76 -12.11 -34.14
C GLY A 372 -2.62 -12.31 -32.63
N ASP A 373 -1.79 -13.23 -32.15
CA ASP A 373 -1.24 -13.12 -30.80
C ASP A 373 0.08 -12.34 -30.83
N LEU A 374 0.48 -11.81 -29.67
CA LEU A 374 1.66 -10.96 -29.60
C LEU A 374 2.85 -11.77 -29.07
N ASP A 375 3.92 -11.77 -29.86
CA ASP A 375 5.22 -12.31 -29.52
C ASP A 375 6.02 -11.31 -28.68
N VAL A 376 6.98 -11.82 -27.92
CA VAL A 376 7.83 -11.00 -27.03
C VAL A 376 9.29 -11.11 -27.43
N VAL A 377 9.95 -9.96 -27.59
CA VAL A 377 11.39 -9.86 -27.85
C VAL A 377 12.07 -9.24 -26.64
N ILE A 378 13.10 -9.90 -26.11
CA ILE A 378 13.83 -9.47 -24.91
C ILE A 378 15.32 -9.32 -25.23
N ASN A 379 15.87 -8.15 -24.89
CA ASN A 379 17.31 -7.94 -24.92
C ASN A 379 17.99 -8.61 -23.71
N ARG A 380 19.05 -9.38 -23.97
CA ARG A 380 19.78 -10.15 -22.95
C ARG A 380 21.24 -9.73 -22.93
N LEU A 381 21.68 -9.16 -21.82
CA LEU A 381 23.02 -8.58 -21.73
C LEU A 381 24.10 -9.66 -21.92
N GLY A 382 24.94 -9.47 -22.94
CA GLY A 382 26.02 -10.42 -23.27
C GLY A 382 25.57 -11.72 -23.95
N LYS A 383 24.28 -11.84 -24.34
CA LYS A 383 23.71 -13.01 -25.02
C LYS A 383 22.89 -12.58 -26.25
N PRO A 384 22.57 -13.49 -27.19
CA PRO A 384 21.62 -13.19 -28.26
C PRO A 384 20.25 -12.79 -27.69
N ALA A 385 19.52 -11.88 -28.34
CA ALA A 385 18.15 -11.56 -27.95
C ALA A 385 17.28 -12.83 -27.89
N ALA A 386 16.35 -12.89 -26.95
CA ALA A 386 15.32 -13.92 -26.93
C ALA A 386 14.13 -13.44 -27.76
N VAL A 387 13.62 -14.31 -28.62
CA VAL A 387 12.38 -14.13 -29.37
C VAL A 387 11.45 -15.24 -28.92
N LEU A 388 10.41 -14.87 -28.19
CA LEU A 388 9.42 -15.75 -27.61
C LEU A 388 8.16 -15.66 -28.47
N ARG A 389 7.92 -16.71 -29.26
CA ARG A 389 6.68 -16.81 -30.02
C ARG A 389 5.55 -17.21 -29.09
N ASN A 390 4.43 -16.49 -29.11
CA ASN A 390 3.22 -16.93 -28.42
C ASN A 390 2.53 -18.00 -29.28
N ASP A 391 2.17 -19.13 -28.67
CA ASP A 391 1.50 -20.24 -29.37
C ASP A 391 0.05 -20.39 -28.88
N ALA A 392 -0.54 -19.29 -28.39
CA ALA A 392 -1.88 -19.29 -27.82
C ALA A 392 -2.91 -19.60 -28.91
N THR A 393 -3.81 -20.53 -28.62
CA THR A 393 -4.82 -20.99 -29.61
C THR A 393 -6.21 -20.43 -29.35
N ALA A 394 -6.39 -19.64 -28.28
CA ALA A 394 -7.69 -19.12 -27.91
C ALA A 394 -8.16 -18.08 -28.97
N PRO A 395 -9.49 -18.00 -29.22
CA PRO A 395 -10.02 -17.08 -30.21
C PRO A 395 -9.79 -15.61 -29.85
N ARG A 396 -9.28 -14.84 -30.79
CA ARG A 396 -8.84 -13.45 -30.57
C ARG A 396 -9.20 -12.51 -31.71
N ILE A 397 -9.12 -11.21 -31.49
CA ILE A 397 -9.06 -10.22 -32.57
C ILE A 397 -7.81 -9.37 -32.40
N ALA A 398 -7.15 -9.06 -33.51
CA ALA A 398 -6.10 -8.05 -33.54
C ALA A 398 -6.70 -6.75 -34.07
N VAL A 399 -6.31 -5.62 -33.49
CA VAL A 399 -6.76 -4.28 -33.87
C VAL A 399 -5.54 -3.42 -34.16
N ARG A 400 -5.51 -2.85 -35.37
CA ARG A 400 -4.52 -1.85 -35.79
C ARG A 400 -5.27 -0.60 -36.24
N LEU A 401 -4.88 0.57 -35.73
CA LEU A 401 -5.51 1.83 -36.12
C LEU A 401 -4.77 2.47 -37.28
N ARG A 402 -5.52 3.10 -38.19
CA ARG A 402 -5.03 3.99 -39.23
C ARG A 402 -5.58 5.38 -38.96
N GLY A 403 -4.82 6.16 -38.20
CA GLY A 403 -5.14 7.55 -37.89
C GLY A 403 -4.93 8.47 -39.10
N THR A 404 -5.60 9.62 -39.10
CA THR A 404 -5.33 10.68 -40.06
C THR A 404 -4.00 11.37 -39.70
N PRO A 405 -3.15 11.72 -40.69
CA PRO A 405 -1.92 12.47 -40.42
C PRO A 405 -2.21 13.73 -39.60
N PRO A 406 -1.32 14.12 -38.66
CA PRO A 406 0.03 13.57 -38.45
C PRO A 406 0.11 12.30 -37.59
N ASN A 407 -0.92 12.00 -36.79
CA ASN A 407 -0.97 10.85 -35.88
C ASN A 407 -1.45 9.57 -36.60
N THR A 408 -0.63 9.04 -37.50
CA THR A 408 -1.02 7.93 -38.40
C THR A 408 -1.27 6.59 -37.71
N PHE A 409 -0.73 6.38 -36.50
CA PHE A 409 -1.00 5.19 -35.69
C PHE A 409 -2.18 5.37 -34.72
N GLY A 410 -2.79 6.56 -34.65
CA GLY A 410 -3.88 6.83 -33.73
C GLY A 410 -3.46 6.75 -32.25
N ILE A 411 -2.22 7.13 -31.92
CA ILE A 411 -1.71 7.16 -30.54
C ILE A 411 -2.64 8.00 -29.65
N GLY A 412 -2.92 7.53 -28.43
CA GLY A 412 -3.88 8.12 -27.50
C GLY A 412 -5.34 7.75 -27.79
N SER A 413 -5.62 6.90 -28.79
CA SER A 413 -6.97 6.39 -29.03
C SER A 413 -7.25 5.18 -28.15
N ARG A 414 -8.45 5.13 -27.57
CA ARG A 414 -8.90 4.03 -26.72
C ARG A 414 -9.72 3.03 -27.53
N VAL A 415 -9.33 1.76 -27.47
CA VAL A 415 -10.05 0.64 -28.09
C VAL A 415 -10.75 -0.15 -27.00
N ARG A 416 -12.07 -0.34 -27.14
CA ARG A 416 -12.91 -1.17 -26.27
C ARG A 416 -13.47 -2.35 -27.05
N VAL A 417 -13.46 -3.53 -26.46
CA VAL A 417 -14.08 -4.74 -27.00
C VAL A 417 -15.15 -5.24 -26.04
N LEU A 418 -16.38 -5.31 -26.52
CA LEU A 418 -17.57 -5.67 -25.74
C LEU A 418 -18.12 -7.03 -26.18
N GLY A 419 -18.58 -7.81 -25.20
CA GLY A 419 -19.23 -9.11 -25.44
C GLY A 419 -18.27 -10.23 -25.86
N GLY A 420 -17.00 -10.13 -25.46
CA GLY A 420 -15.94 -11.10 -25.73
C GLY A 420 -15.75 -12.14 -24.63
N ALA A 421 -14.50 -12.48 -24.31
CA ALA A 421 -14.15 -13.42 -23.25
C ALA A 421 -14.61 -12.94 -21.86
N VAL A 422 -14.48 -11.63 -21.63
CA VAL A 422 -15.01 -10.89 -20.48
C VAL A 422 -15.97 -9.80 -20.98
N PRO A 423 -16.82 -9.21 -20.10
CA PRO A 423 -17.82 -8.22 -20.50
C PRO A 423 -17.25 -7.01 -21.27
N LEU A 424 -16.09 -6.52 -20.82
CA LEU A 424 -15.36 -5.40 -21.40
C LEU A 424 -13.86 -5.68 -21.32
N GLN A 425 -13.15 -5.48 -22.43
CA GLN A 425 -11.71 -5.22 -22.44
C GLN A 425 -11.48 -3.83 -23.00
N GLN A 426 -10.49 -3.10 -22.48
CA GLN A 426 -10.06 -1.87 -23.12
C GLN A 426 -8.57 -1.66 -23.01
N ARG A 427 -7.99 -1.02 -24.02
CA ARG A 427 -6.60 -0.57 -24.02
C ARG A 427 -6.46 0.72 -24.80
N GLU A 428 -5.47 1.52 -24.43
CA GLU A 428 -5.06 2.71 -25.19
C GLU A 428 -3.91 2.36 -26.14
N ILE A 429 -3.89 2.97 -27.33
CA ILE A 429 -2.74 2.88 -28.22
C ILE A 429 -1.64 3.81 -27.68
N VAL A 430 -0.58 3.22 -27.15
CA VAL A 430 0.57 3.92 -26.59
C VAL A 430 1.77 3.84 -27.54
N ALA A 431 2.70 4.80 -27.44
CA ALA A 431 3.93 4.81 -28.22
C ALA A 431 5.15 5.10 -27.31
N GLY A 432 6.10 4.17 -27.32
CA GLY A 432 7.23 4.20 -26.40
C GLY A 432 6.81 3.90 -24.96
N GLY A 433 7.61 4.40 -24.02
CA GLY A 433 7.37 4.33 -22.58
C GLY A 433 7.93 3.10 -21.87
N LEU A 434 8.36 2.09 -22.61
CA LEU A 434 9.05 0.92 -22.06
C LEU A 434 10.55 1.18 -21.93
N TYR A 435 11.18 0.61 -20.89
CA TYR A 435 12.60 0.78 -20.62
C TYR A 435 13.47 0.37 -21.82
N LEU A 436 14.18 1.32 -22.43
CA LEU A 436 15.03 1.14 -23.62
C LEU A 436 14.36 0.33 -24.76
N SER A 437 13.03 0.38 -24.88
CA SER A 437 12.25 -0.44 -25.81
C SER A 437 10.90 0.20 -26.16
N SER A 438 10.22 -0.33 -27.17
CA SER A 438 8.86 0.05 -27.55
C SER A 438 8.22 -1.10 -28.31
N SER A 439 6.93 -1.34 -28.05
CA SER A 439 6.12 -2.32 -28.79
C SER A 439 5.56 -1.76 -30.09
N GLU A 440 5.09 -2.65 -30.96
CA GLU A 440 4.24 -2.28 -32.10
C GLU A 440 2.92 -1.65 -31.58
N PRO A 441 2.38 -0.59 -32.22
CA PRO A 441 1.09 0.00 -31.86
C PRO A 441 -0.09 -0.84 -32.38
N SER A 442 -0.14 -2.11 -31.97
CA SER A 442 -1.21 -3.07 -32.26
C SER A 442 -1.72 -3.69 -30.96
N LEU A 443 -3.03 -3.96 -30.90
CA LEU A 443 -3.67 -4.53 -29.72
C LEU A 443 -4.32 -5.85 -30.07
N THR A 444 -4.21 -6.83 -29.16
CA THR A 444 -4.93 -8.10 -29.24
C THR A 444 -5.92 -8.20 -28.10
N PHE A 445 -7.11 -8.72 -28.40
CA PHE A 445 -8.19 -8.93 -27.42
C PHE A 445 -8.76 -10.34 -27.53
N ALA A 446 -8.99 -10.96 -26.38
CA ALA A 446 -9.64 -12.27 -26.30
C ALA A 446 -11.12 -12.20 -26.65
N THR A 447 -11.63 -13.16 -27.41
CA THR A 447 -13.06 -13.26 -27.74
C THR A 447 -13.75 -14.44 -27.08
N GLY A 448 -12.98 -15.34 -26.45
CA GLY A 448 -13.51 -16.52 -25.77
C GLY A 448 -14.32 -17.39 -26.73
N LYS A 449 -15.60 -17.60 -26.42
CA LYS A 449 -16.53 -18.39 -27.26
C LYS A 449 -17.48 -17.52 -28.08
N ALA A 450 -17.33 -16.20 -28.05
CA ALA A 450 -18.20 -15.29 -28.79
C ALA A 450 -18.05 -15.52 -30.30
N LYS A 451 -19.17 -15.54 -31.03
CA LYS A 451 -19.14 -15.61 -32.50
C LYS A 451 -18.86 -14.25 -33.12
N GLU A 452 -19.27 -13.21 -32.42
CA GLU A 452 -19.17 -11.82 -32.79
C GLU A 452 -18.98 -10.98 -31.52
N VAL A 453 -18.14 -9.96 -31.60
CA VAL A 453 -17.92 -8.93 -30.57
C VAL A 453 -18.19 -7.56 -31.15
N THR A 454 -18.27 -6.54 -30.30
CA THR A 454 -18.31 -5.13 -30.75
C THR A 454 -16.97 -4.47 -30.45
N ILE A 455 -16.36 -3.85 -31.46
CA ILE A 455 -15.16 -3.02 -31.31
C ILE A 455 -15.59 -1.56 -31.32
N GLU A 456 -15.16 -0.79 -30.33
CA GLU A 456 -15.38 0.64 -30.26
C GLU A 456 -14.03 1.35 -30.15
N VAL A 457 -13.80 2.33 -31.02
CA VAL A 457 -12.60 3.18 -31.00
C VAL A 457 -13.04 4.59 -30.66
N ALA A 458 -12.57 5.10 -29.53
CA ALA A 458 -12.62 6.51 -29.19
C ALA A 458 -11.29 7.15 -29.63
N TRP A 459 -11.37 8.05 -30.61
CA TRP A 459 -10.20 8.72 -31.17
C TRP A 459 -9.84 9.95 -30.35
N ARG A 460 -8.55 10.32 -30.36
CA ARG A 460 -8.03 11.47 -29.61
C ARG A 460 -8.74 12.80 -29.91
N ASP A 461 -9.25 12.96 -31.14
CA ASP A 461 -9.98 14.14 -31.59
C ASP A 461 -11.48 14.14 -31.19
N GLY A 462 -11.89 13.20 -30.34
CA GLY A 462 -13.26 13.07 -29.82
C GLY A 462 -14.24 12.39 -30.78
N ARG A 463 -13.80 11.95 -31.97
CA ARG A 463 -14.63 11.13 -32.85
C ARG A 463 -14.68 9.68 -32.35
N ARG A 464 -15.66 8.93 -32.84
CA ARG A 464 -15.84 7.51 -32.51
C ARG A 464 -16.07 6.65 -33.74
N THR A 465 -15.49 5.45 -33.75
CA THR A 465 -15.79 4.38 -34.70
C THR A 465 -16.38 3.20 -33.94
N VAL A 466 -17.42 2.57 -34.48
CA VAL A 466 -18.02 1.34 -33.91
C VAL A 466 -18.12 0.30 -35.01
N ILE A 467 -17.59 -0.89 -34.74
CA ILE A 467 -17.68 -2.07 -35.60
C ILE A 467 -18.49 -3.12 -34.83
N ALA A 468 -19.78 -3.21 -35.14
CA ALA A 468 -20.62 -4.29 -34.65
C ALA A 468 -20.39 -5.57 -35.46
N GLY A 469 -20.50 -6.73 -34.81
CA GLY A 469 -20.40 -8.02 -35.50
C GLY A 469 -18.97 -8.43 -35.87
N ALA A 470 -17.96 -7.95 -35.14
CA ALA A 470 -16.57 -8.32 -35.39
C ALA A 470 -16.35 -9.80 -35.04
N ARG A 471 -15.88 -10.59 -36.01
CA ARG A 471 -15.68 -12.04 -35.88
C ARG A 471 -14.28 -12.34 -35.33
N PRO A 472 -14.14 -13.36 -34.47
CA PRO A 472 -12.84 -13.85 -34.02
C PRO A 472 -11.89 -14.26 -35.15
N ASN A 473 -10.61 -14.33 -34.79
CA ASN A 473 -9.44 -14.73 -35.57
C ASN A 473 -9.28 -13.90 -36.84
N ARG A 474 -9.32 -12.58 -36.67
CA ARG A 474 -9.19 -11.58 -37.71
C ARG A 474 -8.40 -10.38 -37.20
N LEU A 475 -7.62 -9.80 -38.11
CA LEU A 475 -7.09 -8.45 -37.97
C LEU A 475 -8.14 -7.45 -38.45
N TYR A 476 -8.42 -6.46 -37.60
CA TYR A 476 -9.24 -5.29 -37.89
C TYR A 476 -8.33 -4.07 -38.05
N GLU A 477 -8.10 -3.65 -39.28
CA GLU A 477 -7.50 -2.35 -39.57
C GLU A 477 -8.61 -1.28 -39.63
N ILE A 478 -8.60 -0.36 -38.66
CA ILE A 478 -9.69 0.62 -38.47
C ILE A 478 -9.22 2.00 -38.88
N ASP A 479 -9.86 2.56 -39.90
CA ASP A 479 -9.53 3.87 -40.46
C ASP A 479 -10.31 5.01 -39.79
N GLN A 480 -9.59 6.04 -39.32
CA GLN A 480 -10.18 7.20 -38.66
C GLN A 480 -11.09 8.03 -39.58
N THR A 481 -10.95 7.95 -40.90
CA THR A 481 -11.84 8.65 -41.85
C THR A 481 -13.29 8.16 -41.78
N ALA A 482 -13.52 6.94 -41.30
CA ALA A 482 -14.86 6.40 -41.05
C ALA A 482 -15.47 6.86 -39.70
N ALA A 483 -14.69 7.56 -38.87
CA ALA A 483 -15.10 7.99 -37.54
C ALA A 483 -16.16 9.10 -37.63
N ARG A 484 -17.17 9.01 -36.77
CA ARG A 484 -18.26 9.98 -36.70
C ARG A 484 -18.09 10.87 -35.46
N PRO A 485 -18.46 12.17 -35.54
CA PRO A 485 -18.56 12.99 -34.36
C PRO A 485 -19.54 12.37 -33.36
N VAL A 486 -19.18 12.36 -32.09
CA VAL A 486 -20.12 12.00 -31.02
C VAL A 486 -21.04 13.20 -30.81
N ALA A 487 -22.34 13.04 -31.07
CA ALA A 487 -23.33 14.05 -30.68
C ALA A 487 -23.26 14.21 -29.15
N ASN A 488 -22.91 15.41 -28.68
CA ASN A 488 -22.53 15.71 -27.28
C ASN A 488 -21.15 15.18 -26.82
N ALA A 489 -20.10 15.29 -27.64
CA ALA A 489 -18.72 15.06 -27.20
C ALA A 489 -18.31 15.93 -25.99
N ALA A 490 -18.86 17.14 -25.86
CA ALA A 490 -18.66 18.04 -24.71
C ALA A 490 -19.30 17.54 -23.39
N ALA A 491 -19.97 16.38 -23.41
CA ALA A 491 -20.65 15.77 -22.26
C ALA A 491 -20.32 14.28 -22.08
N ALA A 492 -19.15 13.83 -22.54
CA ALA A 492 -18.50 12.71 -21.86
C ALA A 492 -18.01 13.25 -20.51
N SER A 493 -18.95 13.53 -19.60
CA SER A 493 -18.63 13.72 -18.19
C SER A 493 -17.79 12.51 -17.78
N ALA A 494 -16.72 12.74 -17.02
CA ALA A 494 -16.07 11.69 -16.23
C ALA A 494 -17.15 10.73 -15.75
N PRO A 495 -16.99 9.40 -15.92
CA PRO A 495 -18.04 8.42 -15.65
C PRO A 495 -18.72 8.84 -14.36
N ALA A 496 -20.03 9.13 -14.44
CA ALA A 496 -20.75 9.70 -13.30
C ALA A 496 -20.43 8.81 -12.11
N LEU A 497 -19.72 9.39 -11.11
CA LEU A 497 -19.35 8.64 -9.91
C LEU A 497 -20.63 7.94 -9.46
N ALA A 498 -20.53 6.62 -9.24
CA ALA A 498 -21.67 5.85 -8.78
C ALA A 498 -22.29 6.62 -7.59
N PRO A 499 -23.63 6.71 -7.50
CA PRO A 499 -24.27 7.45 -6.42
C PRO A 499 -23.67 6.98 -5.10
N THR A 500 -23.02 7.91 -4.38
CA THR A 500 -22.33 7.57 -3.15
C THR A 500 -23.35 7.46 -2.03
N LEU A 501 -23.28 6.39 -1.23
CA LEU A 501 -24.09 6.28 -0.01
C LEU A 501 -23.68 7.34 1.03
N PHE A 502 -22.41 7.76 1.00
CA PHE A 502 -21.83 8.69 1.95
C PHE A 502 -21.41 10.01 1.30
N GLN A 503 -21.39 11.08 2.10
CA GLN A 503 -20.88 12.39 1.74
C GLN A 503 -19.71 12.75 2.65
N ASP A 504 -18.61 13.27 2.10
CA ASP A 504 -17.53 13.84 2.91
C ASP A 504 -17.98 15.16 3.57
N ILE A 505 -17.93 15.20 4.90
CA ILE A 505 -18.28 16.35 5.73
C ILE A 505 -17.08 16.85 6.56
N SER A 506 -15.86 16.41 6.26
CA SER A 506 -14.65 16.71 7.04
C SER A 506 -14.40 18.22 7.22
N ASP A 507 -14.78 19.04 6.23
CA ASP A 507 -14.71 20.51 6.31
C ASP A 507 -15.54 21.10 7.48
N GLN A 508 -16.60 20.40 7.91
CA GLN A 508 -17.44 20.83 9.02
C GLN A 508 -16.75 20.67 10.38
N LEU A 509 -15.67 19.87 10.45
CA LEU A 509 -14.89 19.67 11.67
C LEU A 509 -13.96 20.85 11.97
N GLY A 510 -14.06 21.96 11.22
CA GLY A 510 -13.36 23.21 11.51
C GLY A 510 -11.83 23.09 11.44
N GLY A 511 -11.32 22.17 10.62
CA GLY A 511 -9.90 21.90 10.50
C GLY A 511 -9.30 21.15 11.70
N HIS A 512 -10.12 20.36 12.41
CA HIS A 512 -9.66 19.47 13.48
C HIS A 512 -8.45 18.64 13.03
N ARG A 513 -7.46 18.53 13.93
CA ARG A 513 -6.28 17.69 13.74
C ARG A 513 -6.10 16.82 14.97
N HIS A 514 -5.94 15.53 14.74
CA HIS A 514 -5.54 14.60 15.80
C HIS A 514 -4.15 14.97 16.29
N VAL A 515 -3.95 14.96 17.61
CA VAL A 515 -2.67 15.20 18.24
C VAL A 515 -2.14 13.86 18.73
N GLU A 516 -0.99 13.47 18.19
CA GLU A 516 -0.30 12.24 18.57
C GLU A 516 1.20 12.51 18.70
N PRO A 517 1.74 12.68 19.92
CA PRO A 517 3.16 12.85 20.10
C PRO A 517 3.94 11.63 19.63
N TYR A 518 5.09 11.85 18.98
CA TYR A 518 5.97 10.72 18.64
C TYR A 518 6.44 10.01 19.91
N PHE A 519 6.25 8.69 19.92
CA PHE A 519 6.80 7.78 20.92
C PHE A 519 7.47 6.62 20.19
N ASP A 520 8.68 6.25 20.63
CA ASP A 520 9.47 5.19 20.00
C ASP A 520 9.19 3.84 20.67
N ASP A 521 8.18 3.13 20.18
CA ASP A 521 7.84 1.77 20.58
C ASP A 521 9.01 0.79 20.43
N TYR A 522 9.78 0.94 19.35
CA TYR A 522 10.85 0.02 18.99
C TYR A 522 12.05 0.19 19.92
N ALA A 523 12.22 1.36 20.55
CA ALA A 523 13.16 1.53 21.66
C ALA A 523 12.76 0.72 22.91
N ARG A 524 11.45 0.41 23.11
CA ARG A 524 11.02 -0.47 24.20
C ARG A 524 11.24 -1.94 23.86
N GLN A 525 10.91 -2.35 22.64
CA GLN A 525 11.05 -3.70 22.13
C GLN A 525 11.38 -3.65 20.62
N LEU A 526 12.62 -3.99 20.26
CA LEU A 526 13.17 -3.71 18.92
C LEU A 526 12.43 -4.38 17.75
N LEU A 527 11.81 -5.53 17.98
CA LEU A 527 11.20 -6.36 16.94
C LEU A 527 9.67 -6.42 17.05
N LEU A 528 9.05 -5.38 17.61
CA LEU A 528 7.58 -5.29 17.63
C LEU A 528 7.00 -5.35 16.21
N PRO A 529 5.85 -6.03 16.03
CA PRO A 529 5.19 -6.11 14.72
C PRO A 529 4.47 -4.81 14.33
N ASN A 530 4.14 -3.95 15.29
CA ASN A 530 3.52 -2.63 15.10
C ASN A 530 3.75 -1.75 16.34
N ALA A 531 3.51 -0.44 16.19
CA ALA A 531 3.45 0.49 17.31
C ALA A 531 2.09 0.37 18.04
N PHE A 532 2.10 0.59 19.36
CA PHE A 532 0.93 0.55 20.24
C PHE A 532 0.61 1.91 20.88
N SER A 533 1.52 2.88 20.81
CA SER A 533 1.31 4.24 21.33
C SER A 533 0.58 5.18 20.35
N GLN A 534 0.08 4.66 19.22
CA GLN A 534 -0.49 5.46 18.12
C GLN A 534 -1.62 4.69 17.43
N LEU A 535 -2.40 3.93 18.21
CA LEU A 535 -3.54 3.15 17.70
C LEU A 535 -4.81 4.00 17.50
N GLY A 536 -4.82 5.21 18.06
CA GLY A 536 -5.99 6.09 18.13
C GLY A 536 -6.25 6.93 16.88
N PRO A 537 -7.28 7.80 16.93
CA PRO A 537 -8.20 7.98 18.06
C PRO A 537 -9.39 7.02 18.05
N GLY A 538 -9.94 6.71 19.24
CA GLY A 538 -11.31 6.18 19.32
C GLY A 538 -12.34 7.23 18.93
N ILE A 539 -13.44 6.79 18.31
CA ILE A 539 -14.53 7.64 17.81
C ILE A 539 -15.85 7.08 18.31
N ALA A 540 -16.79 7.95 18.69
CA ALA A 540 -18.14 7.55 19.06
C ALA A 540 -19.18 8.58 18.64
N TRP A 541 -20.42 8.10 18.50
CA TRP A 541 -21.62 8.91 18.36
C TRP A 541 -22.48 8.70 19.61
N ASP A 542 -22.91 9.79 20.25
CA ASP A 542 -23.85 9.77 21.38
C ASP A 542 -24.51 11.14 21.54
N ASP A 543 -25.72 11.20 22.08
CA ASP A 543 -26.38 12.46 22.44
C ASP A 543 -25.71 13.04 23.69
N VAL A 544 -24.69 13.88 23.52
CA VAL A 544 -23.84 14.35 24.62
C VAL A 544 -24.46 15.55 25.35
N ASP A 545 -25.19 16.41 24.66
CA ASP A 545 -25.85 17.59 25.24
C ASP A 545 -27.32 17.41 25.60
N GLY A 546 -27.93 16.27 25.25
CA GLY A 546 -29.31 15.94 25.58
C GLY A 546 -30.34 16.60 24.68
N ASP A 547 -29.95 17.03 23.48
CA ASP A 547 -30.86 17.64 22.52
C ASP A 547 -31.63 16.61 21.65
N GLY A 548 -31.34 15.32 21.85
CA GLY A 548 -31.95 14.20 21.15
C GLY A 548 -31.31 13.86 19.80
N ARG A 549 -30.19 14.49 19.44
CA ARG A 549 -29.36 14.10 18.30
C ARG A 549 -28.01 13.60 18.79
N GLU A 550 -27.47 12.59 18.11
CA GLU A 550 -26.13 12.10 18.40
C GLU A 550 -25.07 13.06 17.86
N ASP A 551 -24.08 13.34 18.71
CA ASP A 551 -22.92 14.16 18.46
C ASP A 551 -21.69 13.30 18.16
N LEU A 552 -20.75 13.84 17.39
CA LEU A 552 -19.48 13.17 17.11
C LEU A 552 -18.47 13.48 18.22
N ILE A 553 -17.92 12.43 18.80
CA ILE A 553 -16.85 12.50 19.79
C ILE A 553 -15.60 11.85 19.20
N VAL A 554 -14.48 12.56 19.25
CA VAL A 554 -13.18 12.07 18.80
C VAL A 554 -12.21 12.11 19.97
N GLY A 555 -11.62 10.96 20.28
CA GLY A 555 -10.55 10.82 21.25
C GLY A 555 -9.29 11.60 20.85
N THR A 556 -8.20 11.39 21.58
CA THR A 556 -6.96 12.14 21.36
C THR A 556 -5.78 11.34 21.88
N GLY A 557 -4.58 11.57 21.34
CA GLY A 557 -3.34 11.04 21.88
C GLY A 557 -2.92 11.77 23.15
N ARG A 558 -1.86 11.31 23.81
CA ARG A 558 -1.32 11.98 25.00
C ARG A 558 -1.09 13.46 24.74
N SER A 559 -1.38 14.30 25.75
CA SER A 559 -1.29 15.77 25.71
C SER A 559 -2.26 16.48 24.75
N GLY A 560 -2.99 15.75 23.91
CA GLY A 560 -4.11 16.29 23.15
C GLY A 560 -5.38 16.45 24.01
N THR A 561 -6.43 17.01 23.40
CA THR A 561 -7.74 17.21 24.05
C THR A 561 -8.81 16.49 23.24
N LEU A 562 -9.70 15.76 23.93
CA LEU A 562 -10.88 15.16 23.31
C LEU A 562 -11.68 16.24 22.57
N ALA A 563 -12.07 15.93 21.33
CA ALA A 563 -12.87 16.81 20.50
C ALA A 563 -14.33 16.35 20.52
N TRP A 564 -15.23 17.32 20.57
CA TRP A 564 -16.66 17.12 20.53
C TRP A 564 -17.23 18.02 19.43
N PHE A 565 -18.02 17.45 18.54
CA PHE A 565 -18.73 18.16 17.49
C PHE A 565 -20.23 17.93 17.64
N ARG A 566 -20.95 18.99 18.04
CA ARG A 566 -22.39 18.97 18.19
C ARG A 566 -23.07 18.83 16.83
N ASN A 567 -24.08 17.97 16.77
CA ASN A 567 -24.90 17.74 15.60
C ASN A 567 -26.13 18.65 15.57
N GLU A 568 -26.15 19.60 14.63
CA GLU A 568 -27.28 20.49 14.36
C GLU A 568 -28.16 19.97 13.20
N GLY A 569 -28.21 18.64 13.03
CA GLY A 569 -28.98 17.93 12.00
C GLY A 569 -28.16 17.59 10.76
N ARG A 570 -27.82 18.60 9.95
CA ARG A 570 -26.96 18.43 8.74
C ARG A 570 -25.58 19.07 8.87
N ARG A 571 -25.27 19.57 10.07
CA ARG A 571 -24.05 20.30 10.34
C ARG A 571 -23.44 19.84 11.65
N LEU A 572 -22.14 19.59 11.63
CA LEU A 572 -21.32 19.44 12.82
C LEU A 572 -20.71 20.79 13.20
N ARG A 573 -20.71 21.11 14.50
CA ARG A 573 -20.03 22.29 15.05
C ARG A 573 -19.17 21.92 16.24
N PRO A 574 -17.94 22.45 16.35
CA PRO A 574 -17.13 22.27 17.56
C PRO A 574 -17.90 22.69 18.81
N GLY A 575 -17.93 21.81 19.81
CA GLY A 575 -18.48 22.08 21.13
C GLY A 575 -17.72 23.22 21.82
N ALA A 576 -18.43 24.01 22.64
CA ALA A 576 -17.83 25.18 23.29
C ALA A 576 -16.97 24.84 24.52
N VAL A 577 -17.06 23.61 25.02
CA VAL A 577 -16.49 23.22 26.31
C VAL A 577 -15.08 22.67 26.14
N ARG A 578 -14.15 23.24 26.92
CA ARG A 578 -12.75 22.82 26.95
C ARG A 578 -12.56 21.72 27.99
N VAL A 579 -12.02 20.60 27.54
CA VAL A 579 -11.59 19.49 28.40
C VAL A 579 -10.08 19.56 28.66
N PRO A 580 -9.59 19.05 29.80
CA PRO A 580 -8.16 19.04 30.08
C PRO A 580 -7.40 18.09 29.13
N PRO A 581 -6.10 18.35 28.89
CA PRO A 581 -5.26 17.45 28.11
C PRO A 581 -5.21 16.04 28.69
N ALA A 582 -5.22 15.03 27.81
CA ALA A 582 -5.14 13.63 28.18
C ALA A 582 -3.74 13.27 28.72
N ARG A 583 -3.69 12.43 29.76
CA ARG A 583 -2.42 11.94 30.35
C ARG A 583 -1.75 10.82 29.55
N GLY A 584 -2.53 10.12 28.75
CA GLY A 584 -2.14 9.08 27.80
C GLY A 584 -3.20 9.02 26.71
N ASP A 585 -2.99 8.20 25.69
CA ASP A 585 -3.92 8.10 24.56
C ASP A 585 -5.32 7.67 25.02
N LEU A 586 -6.33 8.34 24.52
CA LEU A 586 -7.71 7.94 24.71
C LEU A 586 -8.02 6.82 23.71
N THR A 587 -8.27 5.64 24.27
CA THR A 587 -8.62 4.39 23.57
C THR A 587 -10.09 4.44 23.14
N THR A 588 -10.96 3.57 23.63
CA THR A 588 -12.40 3.68 23.39
C THR A 588 -12.97 4.89 24.12
N VAL A 589 -13.86 5.62 23.45
CA VAL A 589 -14.65 6.72 24.00
C VAL A 589 -16.12 6.34 23.89
N LEU A 590 -16.92 6.56 24.94
CA LEU A 590 -18.34 6.16 24.99
C LEU A 590 -19.17 7.22 25.69
N GLY A 591 -20.45 7.28 25.30
CA GLY A 591 -21.51 7.92 26.06
C GLY A 591 -21.80 7.24 27.39
N TRP A 592 -22.12 7.99 28.44
CA TRP A 592 -22.47 7.44 29.74
C TRP A 592 -23.39 8.37 30.55
N LEU A 593 -24.17 7.81 31.47
CA LEU A 593 -24.98 8.56 32.43
C LEU A 593 -24.41 8.41 33.84
N ASP A 594 -24.21 9.53 34.53
CA ASP A 594 -23.84 9.47 35.94
C ASP A 594 -25.03 9.10 36.84
N GLY A 595 -24.75 8.91 38.14
CA GLY A 595 -25.76 8.54 39.14
C GLY A 595 -26.90 9.53 39.37
N ARG A 596 -26.87 10.69 38.70
CA ARG A 596 -27.92 11.71 38.71
C ARG A 596 -28.60 11.84 37.35
N GLY A 597 -28.32 10.93 36.42
CA GLY A 597 -28.82 10.95 35.05
C GLY A 597 -28.19 12.04 34.18
N ARG A 598 -27.02 12.58 34.57
CA ARG A 598 -26.32 13.58 33.75
C ARG A 598 -25.46 12.88 32.72
N ARG A 599 -25.52 13.36 31.47
CA ARG A 599 -24.71 12.88 30.35
C ARG A 599 -23.23 13.19 30.58
N MET A 600 -22.41 12.19 30.32
CA MET A 600 -20.97 12.17 30.50
C MET A 600 -20.35 11.46 29.30
N VAL A 601 -19.08 11.75 29.05
CA VAL A 601 -18.28 10.99 28.07
C VAL A 601 -17.20 10.25 28.84
N ILE A 602 -17.15 8.93 28.75
CA ILE A 602 -16.07 8.13 29.35
C ILE A 602 -15.03 7.76 28.30
N ALA A 603 -13.77 7.69 28.71
CA ALA A 603 -12.68 7.27 27.84
C ALA A 603 -11.70 6.37 28.59
N GLY A 604 -11.23 5.32 27.93
CA GLY A 604 -10.13 4.50 28.42
C GLY A 604 -8.81 5.21 28.19
N VAL A 605 -7.92 5.25 29.19
CA VAL A 605 -6.63 5.95 29.09
C VAL A 605 -5.49 4.94 29.01
N SER A 606 -4.77 4.97 27.88
CA SER A 606 -3.60 4.14 27.68
C SER A 606 -2.47 4.53 28.65
N SER A 607 -1.89 3.54 29.32
CA SER A 607 -0.68 3.71 30.13
C SER A 607 0.58 3.22 29.41
N TYR A 608 0.48 2.84 28.13
CA TYR A 608 1.57 2.24 27.37
C TYR A 608 2.82 3.13 27.27
N GLU A 609 2.62 4.44 27.11
CA GLU A 609 3.71 5.42 27.05
C GLU A 609 4.37 5.72 28.40
N MET A 610 3.83 5.23 29.53
CA MET A 610 4.38 5.50 30.85
C MET A 610 5.76 4.87 31.03
N ALA A 611 6.68 5.60 31.65
CA ALA A 611 8.07 5.19 31.79
C ALA A 611 8.25 4.08 32.83
N THR A 612 7.45 4.11 33.91
CA THR A 612 7.54 3.16 35.03
C THR A 612 6.19 2.52 35.33
N THR A 613 6.22 1.35 35.98
CA THR A 613 5.01 0.68 36.48
C THR A 613 4.26 1.56 37.49
N SER A 614 4.96 2.33 38.31
CA SER A 614 4.35 3.28 39.25
C SER A 614 3.57 4.38 38.53
N ASP A 615 4.10 4.90 37.42
CA ASP A 615 3.40 5.90 36.60
C ASP A 615 2.18 5.30 35.90
N ALA A 616 2.29 4.03 35.44
CA ALA A 616 1.16 3.30 34.87
C ALA A 616 0.03 3.11 35.90
N LEU A 617 0.36 2.69 37.13
CA LEU A 617 -0.61 2.55 38.23
C LEU A 617 -1.22 3.89 38.67
N ALA A 618 -0.47 5.00 38.54
CA ALA A 618 -0.96 6.34 38.86
C ALA A 618 -1.84 6.95 37.76
N THR A 619 -1.86 6.36 36.56
CA THR A 619 -2.69 6.79 35.43
C THR A 619 -4.03 6.07 35.49
N PRO A 620 -5.16 6.78 35.72
CA PRO A 620 -6.47 6.15 35.79
C PRO A 620 -6.76 5.35 34.51
N SER A 621 -7.28 4.13 34.62
CA SER A 621 -7.64 3.32 33.46
C SER A 621 -8.83 3.90 32.70
N VAL A 622 -9.79 4.52 33.39
CA VAL A 622 -10.98 5.14 32.78
C VAL A 622 -11.26 6.47 33.45
N VAL A 623 -11.55 7.48 32.63
CA VAL A 623 -11.94 8.82 33.07
C VAL A 623 -13.29 9.21 32.47
N ALA A 624 -14.02 10.09 33.15
CA ALA A 624 -15.26 10.70 32.68
C ALA A 624 -15.07 12.20 32.48
N TYR A 625 -15.56 12.73 31.38
CA TYR A 625 -15.62 14.15 31.04
C TYR A 625 -17.05 14.63 31.12
N SER A 626 -17.27 15.75 31.81
CA SER A 626 -18.57 16.43 31.86
C SER A 626 -18.69 17.40 30.68
N PRO A 627 -19.63 17.20 29.75
CA PRO A 627 -19.85 18.11 28.63
C PRO A 627 -20.33 19.49 29.08
N ALA A 628 -20.99 19.59 30.23
CA ALA A 628 -21.49 20.85 30.77
C ALA A 628 -20.41 21.74 31.40
N THR A 629 -19.36 21.12 31.98
CA THR A 629 -18.36 21.85 32.79
C THR A 629 -16.93 21.69 32.29
N GLY A 630 -16.66 20.70 31.43
CA GLY A 630 -15.33 20.29 31.01
C GLY A 630 -14.54 19.53 32.09
N ALA A 631 -15.13 19.30 33.26
CA ALA A 631 -14.47 18.62 34.36
C ALA A 631 -14.18 17.16 34.01
N MET A 632 -12.95 16.71 34.30
CA MET A 632 -12.52 15.32 34.18
C MET A 632 -12.46 14.66 35.55
N THR A 633 -13.03 13.46 35.68
CA THR A 633 -13.04 12.68 36.92
C THR A 633 -12.56 11.25 36.66
N PRO A 634 -11.60 10.71 37.45
CA PRO A 634 -11.23 9.30 37.33
C PRO A 634 -12.38 8.39 37.80
N LEU A 635 -12.74 7.39 36.98
CA LEU A 635 -13.76 6.40 37.31
C LEU A 635 -13.15 5.05 37.72
N VAL A 636 -12.15 4.59 36.96
CA VAL A 636 -11.48 3.31 37.22
C VAL A 636 -10.00 3.58 37.56
N PRO A 637 -9.50 3.09 38.71
CA PRO A 637 -8.09 3.21 39.08
C PRO A 637 -7.15 2.63 38.03
N GLY A 638 -5.93 3.16 37.97
CA GLY A 638 -4.88 2.65 37.10
C GLY A 638 -4.47 1.22 37.39
N ASP A 639 -3.86 0.59 36.40
CA ASP A 639 -3.35 -0.78 36.47
C ASP A 639 -1.96 -0.85 35.82
N SER A 640 -1.24 -1.92 36.14
CA SER A 640 0.03 -2.31 35.55
C SER A 640 -0.03 -2.55 34.03
N ALA A 641 -1.18 -2.99 33.52
CA ALA A 641 -1.46 -3.10 32.10
C ALA A 641 -2.21 -1.87 31.59
N SER A 642 -1.89 -1.47 30.37
CA SER A 642 -2.68 -0.50 29.62
C SER A 642 -4.02 -1.12 29.23
N VAL A 643 -5.07 -0.31 29.30
CA VAL A 643 -6.40 -0.69 28.79
C VAL A 643 -6.48 -0.53 27.27
N GLY A 644 -7.45 -1.20 26.65
CA GLY A 644 -7.82 -1.05 25.25
C GLY A 644 -9.31 -0.80 25.12
N PRO A 645 -10.10 -1.80 24.69
CA PRO A 645 -11.52 -1.61 24.45
C PRO A 645 -12.32 -1.41 25.74
N LEU A 646 -13.31 -0.53 25.67
CA LEU A 646 -14.39 -0.41 26.66
C LEU A 646 -15.70 -0.85 26.03
N ALA A 647 -16.57 -1.49 26.81
CA ALA A 647 -17.92 -1.84 26.38
C ALA A 647 -18.92 -1.60 27.52
N LEU A 648 -20.11 -1.12 27.19
CA LEU A 648 -21.19 -0.83 28.13
C LEU A 648 -22.40 -1.71 27.85
N ALA A 649 -23.03 -2.23 28.90
CA ALA A 649 -24.33 -2.90 28.86
C ALA A 649 -24.94 -2.98 30.26
N ASP A 650 -26.26 -3.06 30.36
CA ASP A 650 -26.94 -3.45 31.61
C ASP A 650 -26.90 -4.98 31.70
N TYR A 651 -25.82 -5.54 32.26
CA TYR A 651 -25.61 -7.00 32.24
C TYR A 651 -26.31 -7.72 33.40
N ASP A 652 -26.71 -7.00 34.45
CA ASP A 652 -27.42 -7.57 35.60
C ASP A 652 -28.89 -7.14 35.70
N GLY A 653 -29.35 -6.30 34.79
CA GLY A 653 -30.76 -5.97 34.55
C GLY A 653 -31.30 -4.96 35.55
N ASP A 654 -30.44 -4.16 36.18
CA ASP A 654 -30.81 -3.16 37.19
C ASP A 654 -31.11 -1.77 36.60
N GLY A 655 -30.90 -1.61 35.28
CA GLY A 655 -31.27 -0.45 34.49
C GLY A 655 -30.18 0.63 34.39
N ASP A 656 -29.00 0.42 34.98
CA ASP A 656 -27.82 1.24 34.71
C ASP A 656 -26.79 0.49 33.84
N LEU A 657 -26.02 1.24 33.04
CA LEU A 657 -25.02 0.64 32.16
C LEU A 657 -23.75 0.34 32.96
N ASP A 658 -23.38 -0.93 32.99
CA ASP A 658 -22.14 -1.45 33.55
C ASP A 658 -20.97 -1.35 32.57
N LEU A 659 -19.74 -1.50 33.08
CA LEU A 659 -18.53 -1.31 32.28
C LEU A 659 -17.62 -2.53 32.23
N PHE A 660 -17.34 -3.01 31.04
CA PHE A 660 -16.21 -3.89 30.75
C PHE A 660 -14.98 -3.07 30.32
N VAL A 661 -13.82 -3.41 30.90
CA VAL A 661 -12.52 -2.80 30.64
C VAL A 661 -11.54 -3.87 30.16
N GLY A 662 -11.22 -3.85 28.86
CA GLY A 662 -10.29 -4.79 28.24
C GLY A 662 -8.83 -4.48 28.56
N GLY A 663 -8.08 -5.48 29.05
CA GLY A 663 -6.63 -5.39 29.22
C GLY A 663 -5.91 -5.58 27.88
N ARG A 664 -5.19 -4.56 27.41
CA ARG A 664 -4.61 -4.56 26.06
C ARG A 664 -3.15 -5.00 26.03
N ILE A 665 -2.30 -4.35 26.83
CA ILE A 665 -0.85 -4.54 26.74
C ILE A 665 -0.12 -4.07 28.01
N TYR A 666 0.92 -4.79 28.44
CA TYR A 666 1.85 -4.31 29.46
C TYR A 666 2.92 -3.41 28.81
N PRO A 667 3.22 -2.21 29.35
CA PRO A 667 4.22 -1.31 28.78
C PRO A 667 5.60 -1.99 28.60
N GLY A 668 6.03 -2.18 27.35
CA GLY A 668 7.31 -2.81 27.00
C GLY A 668 7.41 -4.32 27.28
N ALA A 669 6.27 -5.01 27.42
CA ALA A 669 6.23 -6.44 27.69
C ALA A 669 5.24 -7.21 26.79
N TYR A 670 5.11 -6.80 25.53
CA TYR A 670 4.39 -7.58 24.52
C TYR A 670 5.04 -8.96 24.30
N PRO A 671 4.30 -10.08 24.18
CA PRO A 671 2.84 -10.21 24.14
C PRO A 671 2.25 -10.80 25.45
N LEU A 672 2.82 -10.47 26.63
CA LEU A 672 2.33 -11.02 27.91
C LEU A 672 0.84 -10.69 28.10
N SER A 673 0.07 -11.68 28.55
CA SER A 673 -1.39 -11.63 28.61
C SER A 673 -1.91 -10.82 29.81
N PRO A 674 -2.53 -9.65 29.59
CA PRO A 674 -3.16 -8.88 30.67
C PRO A 674 -4.46 -9.51 31.16
N SER A 675 -4.97 -8.99 32.29
CA SER A 675 -6.31 -9.29 32.77
C SER A 675 -7.30 -8.20 32.35
N SER A 676 -8.52 -8.60 32.01
CA SER A 676 -9.65 -7.68 31.80
C SER A 676 -10.54 -7.63 33.04
N ARG A 677 -11.34 -6.58 33.16
CA ARG A 677 -12.11 -6.28 34.39
C ARG A 677 -13.52 -5.82 34.03
N LEU A 678 -14.52 -6.35 34.72
CA LEU A 678 -15.92 -5.95 34.72
C LEU A 678 -16.22 -5.16 35.99
N TYR A 679 -16.99 -4.09 35.83
CA TYR A 679 -17.45 -3.21 36.88
C TYR A 679 -18.96 -3.08 36.80
N ARG A 680 -19.62 -3.44 37.89
CA ARG A 680 -21.04 -3.17 38.09
C ARG A 680 -21.23 -1.69 38.37
N ASN A 681 -22.18 -1.04 37.73
CA ASN A 681 -22.57 0.32 38.07
C ASN A 681 -23.60 0.27 39.24
N ASP A 682 -23.53 1.26 40.11
CA ASP A 682 -24.35 1.34 41.32
C ASP A 682 -24.69 2.80 41.53
N GLY A 683 -25.63 3.30 40.72
CA GLY A 683 -26.02 4.69 40.74
C GLY A 683 -24.85 5.63 40.44
N GLY A 684 -24.11 5.34 39.36
CA GLY A 684 -22.96 6.13 38.89
C GLY A 684 -21.63 5.78 39.54
N ARG A 685 -21.58 4.80 40.44
CA ARG A 685 -20.34 4.32 41.05
C ARG A 685 -19.97 2.95 40.49
N LEU A 686 -18.85 2.89 39.77
CA LEU A 686 -18.33 1.62 39.25
C LEU A 686 -17.68 0.78 40.37
N ILE A 687 -18.20 -0.42 40.60
CA ILE A 687 -17.76 -1.39 41.61
C ILE A 687 -17.26 -2.64 40.90
N SER A 688 -16.02 -3.05 41.17
CA SER A 688 -15.41 -4.23 40.53
C SER A 688 -16.19 -5.52 40.82
N ASP A 689 -16.63 -6.23 39.79
CA ASP A 689 -17.28 -7.54 39.94
C ASP A 689 -16.26 -8.66 40.08
N THR A 690 -15.79 -8.86 41.31
CA THR A 690 -14.80 -9.89 41.65
C THR A 690 -15.24 -11.33 41.32
N ALA A 691 -16.53 -11.60 41.17
CA ALA A 691 -17.02 -12.94 40.87
C ALA A 691 -16.81 -13.26 39.38
N ASN A 692 -17.25 -12.36 38.48
CA ASN A 692 -17.05 -12.52 37.04
C ASN A 692 -15.58 -12.29 36.62
N ASN A 693 -14.84 -11.40 37.30
CA ASN A 693 -13.44 -11.08 36.95
C ASN A 693 -12.46 -12.26 36.96
N ARG A 694 -12.80 -13.35 37.64
CA ARG A 694 -11.99 -14.59 37.59
C ARG A 694 -11.97 -15.23 36.21
N LEU A 695 -13.02 -15.06 35.42
CA LEU A 695 -13.11 -15.55 34.04
C LEU A 695 -12.23 -14.74 33.08
N PHE A 696 -11.90 -13.52 33.47
CA PHE A 696 -11.20 -12.54 32.63
C PHE A 696 -9.73 -12.34 33.02
N ALA A 697 -9.28 -13.04 34.06
CA ALA A 697 -7.90 -13.03 34.52
C ALA A 697 -6.98 -13.71 33.49
N GLY A 698 -5.94 -12.98 33.04
CA GLY A 698 -4.94 -13.47 32.09
C GLY A 698 -5.52 -13.96 30.76
N MET A 699 -6.66 -13.42 30.33
CA MET A 699 -7.38 -13.91 29.15
C MET A 699 -6.56 -13.73 27.85
N GLY A 700 -5.74 -12.69 27.79
CA GLY A 700 -4.96 -12.33 26.61
C GLY A 700 -5.01 -10.84 26.34
N MET A 701 -4.40 -10.44 25.24
CA MET A 701 -4.41 -9.05 24.77
C MET A 701 -5.75 -8.77 24.08
N VAL A 702 -6.71 -8.22 24.82
CA VAL A 702 -8.04 -7.91 24.28
C VAL A 702 -7.95 -6.65 23.41
N SER A 703 -8.24 -6.79 22.12
CA SER A 703 -8.20 -5.70 21.14
C SER A 703 -9.57 -5.08 20.86
N ALA A 704 -10.64 -5.86 20.96
CA ALA A 704 -12.02 -5.39 20.86
C ALA A 704 -12.95 -6.15 21.81
N ALA A 705 -14.02 -5.48 22.24
CA ALA A 705 -15.07 -6.06 23.06
C ALA A 705 -16.40 -5.34 22.79
N LEU A 706 -17.50 -6.08 22.80
CA LEU A 706 -18.86 -5.54 22.76
C LEU A 706 -19.83 -6.47 23.50
N PHE A 707 -21.00 -5.92 23.82
CA PHE A 707 -22.11 -6.67 24.39
C PHE A 707 -23.23 -6.83 23.36
N ALA A 708 -23.77 -8.05 23.24
CA ALA A 708 -24.90 -8.36 22.35
C ALA A 708 -25.66 -9.58 22.87
N ASP A 709 -26.98 -9.64 22.68
CA ASP A 709 -27.78 -10.83 23.01
C ASP A 709 -27.64 -11.86 21.87
N LEU A 710 -26.63 -12.74 21.95
CA LEU A 710 -26.32 -13.68 20.87
C LEU A 710 -27.21 -14.93 20.89
N ASP A 711 -27.73 -15.31 22.06
CA ASP A 711 -28.60 -16.47 22.21
C ASP A 711 -30.10 -16.12 22.26
N GLY A 712 -30.44 -14.82 22.21
CA GLY A 712 -31.81 -14.32 22.15
C GLY A 712 -32.57 -14.44 23.47
N ASN A 713 -31.87 -14.53 24.60
CA ASN A 713 -32.47 -14.72 25.92
C ASN A 713 -32.84 -13.40 26.62
N GLY A 714 -32.54 -12.25 26.01
CA GLY A 714 -32.78 -10.90 26.53
C GLY A 714 -31.69 -10.37 27.44
N TRP A 715 -30.60 -11.10 27.66
CA TRP A 715 -29.45 -10.69 28.47
C TRP A 715 -28.22 -10.48 27.58
N PRO A 716 -27.52 -9.35 27.70
CA PRO A 716 -26.37 -9.08 26.84
C PRO A 716 -25.21 -10.01 27.18
N ASP A 717 -24.76 -10.78 26.19
CA ASP A 717 -23.56 -11.61 26.24
C ASP A 717 -22.31 -10.77 25.95
N LEU A 718 -21.16 -11.17 26.49
CA LEU A 718 -19.89 -10.48 26.25
C LEU A 718 -19.10 -11.20 25.14
N ILE A 719 -18.74 -10.46 24.09
CA ILE A 719 -17.90 -10.93 23.00
C ILE A 719 -16.58 -10.18 23.03
N VAL A 720 -15.47 -10.91 22.94
CA VAL A 720 -14.12 -10.33 22.98
C VAL A 720 -13.22 -10.90 21.89
N ALA A 721 -12.42 -10.05 21.29
CA ALA A 721 -11.38 -10.43 20.34
C ALA A 721 -10.00 -10.34 21.01
N ILE A 722 -9.21 -11.40 20.86
CA ILE A 722 -7.89 -11.53 21.48
C ILE A 722 -6.82 -11.52 20.38
N GLU A 723 -5.88 -10.58 20.42
CA GLU A 723 -4.75 -10.58 19.47
C GLU A 723 -3.88 -11.83 19.69
N TRP A 724 -3.56 -12.54 18.59
CA TRP A 724 -2.96 -13.89 18.58
C TRP A 724 -3.81 -14.98 19.23
N GLY A 725 -5.10 -14.71 19.43
CA GLY A 725 -6.09 -15.61 19.98
C GLY A 725 -7.31 -15.73 19.08
N THR A 726 -8.37 -16.32 19.63
CA THR A 726 -9.68 -16.45 18.98
C THR A 726 -10.62 -15.35 19.46
N ILE A 727 -11.76 -15.22 18.78
CA ILE A 727 -12.94 -14.58 19.35
C ILE A 727 -13.47 -15.48 20.47
N ARG A 728 -13.86 -14.90 21.60
CA ARG A 728 -14.48 -15.62 22.73
C ARG A 728 -15.81 -14.99 23.08
N VAL A 729 -16.77 -15.84 23.40
CA VAL A 729 -18.12 -15.47 23.83
C VAL A 729 -18.33 -15.93 25.26
N PHE A 730 -18.88 -15.06 26.09
CA PHE A 730 -19.30 -15.35 27.45
C PHE A 730 -20.80 -15.11 27.55
N LEU A 731 -21.55 -16.20 27.74
CA LEU A 731 -22.99 -16.14 27.85
C LEU A 731 -23.40 -15.60 29.22
N ASN A 732 -24.35 -14.69 29.24
CA ASN A 732 -24.86 -14.05 30.44
C ASN A 732 -26.10 -14.77 30.97
N ASP A 733 -26.00 -15.29 32.20
CA ASP A 733 -27.14 -15.78 32.95
C ASP A 733 -27.42 -14.81 34.11
N ARG A 734 -28.19 -13.75 33.81
CA ARG A 734 -28.72 -12.79 34.78
C ARG A 734 -27.65 -12.21 35.72
N GLY A 735 -26.58 -11.64 35.15
CA GLY A 735 -25.47 -11.06 35.92
C GLY A 735 -24.30 -12.02 36.15
N ARG A 736 -24.39 -13.27 35.69
CA ARG A 736 -23.31 -14.26 35.83
C ARG A 736 -22.88 -14.78 34.47
N PHE A 737 -21.63 -14.48 34.13
CA PHE A 737 -21.04 -14.95 32.89
C PHE A 737 -20.55 -16.38 33.01
N ARG A 738 -20.65 -17.12 31.91
CA ARG A 738 -19.95 -18.38 31.70
C ARG A 738 -19.37 -18.40 30.29
N PRO A 739 -18.21 -19.03 30.06
CA PRO A 739 -17.74 -19.25 28.70
C PRO A 739 -18.80 -19.98 27.89
N ALA A 740 -19.07 -19.51 26.68
CA ALA A 740 -19.89 -20.28 25.75
C ALA A 740 -19.20 -21.64 25.48
N PRO A 741 -19.97 -22.71 25.20
CA PRO A 741 -19.39 -23.95 24.69
C PRO A 741 -18.48 -23.65 23.49
N ALA A 742 -17.52 -24.55 23.20
CA ALA A 742 -16.72 -24.42 22.00
C ALA A 742 -17.63 -24.49 20.76
N MET A 743 -18.04 -23.34 20.25
CA MET A 743 -18.89 -23.23 19.07
C MET A 743 -18.00 -23.43 17.84
N SER A 744 -18.35 -24.44 17.04
CA SER A 744 -17.72 -24.61 15.72
C SER A 744 -17.89 -23.32 14.91
N GLY A 745 -16.86 -22.93 14.16
CA GLY A 745 -16.82 -21.68 13.40
C GLY A 745 -16.07 -20.54 14.09
N LEU A 746 -16.10 -20.43 15.42
CA LEU A 746 -15.25 -19.49 16.17
C LEU A 746 -13.95 -20.14 16.64
N ALA A 747 -14.02 -21.42 16.99
CA ALA A 747 -12.85 -22.18 17.43
C ALA A 747 -11.86 -22.42 16.27
N GLY A 748 -10.55 -22.34 16.56
CA GLY A 748 -9.48 -22.65 15.60
C GLY A 748 -9.03 -21.50 14.69
N LEU A 749 -9.76 -20.39 14.67
CA LEU A 749 -9.38 -19.19 13.92
C LEU A 749 -8.61 -18.22 14.82
N TYR A 750 -7.30 -18.29 14.70
CA TYR A 750 -6.37 -17.41 15.40
C TYR A 750 -5.98 -16.28 14.46
N SER A 751 -6.07 -15.06 14.95
CA SER A 751 -5.70 -13.89 14.14
C SER A 751 -5.10 -12.81 15.01
N ARG A 752 -4.65 -11.74 14.36
CA ARG A 752 -4.31 -10.48 14.99
C ARG A 752 -5.55 -9.58 14.91
N TRP A 753 -6.59 -9.93 15.65
CA TRP A 753 -7.87 -9.20 15.64
C TRP A 753 -7.70 -7.75 16.11
N ASN A 754 -8.47 -6.83 15.52
CA ASN A 754 -8.43 -5.40 15.81
C ASN A 754 -9.79 -4.84 16.26
N GLY A 755 -10.90 -5.31 15.68
CA GLY A 755 -12.25 -4.77 15.91
C GLY A 755 -13.33 -5.86 15.92
N LEU A 756 -14.48 -5.53 16.51
CA LEU A 756 -15.70 -6.35 16.53
C LEU A 756 -16.92 -5.47 16.26
N ALA A 757 -17.89 -6.02 15.54
CA ALA A 757 -19.24 -5.48 15.39
C ALA A 757 -20.25 -6.64 15.30
N THR A 758 -21.54 -6.35 15.52
CA THR A 758 -22.62 -7.34 15.42
C THR A 758 -23.82 -6.77 14.68
N GLY A 759 -24.55 -7.63 13.98
CA GLY A 759 -25.77 -7.30 13.26
C GLY A 759 -26.45 -8.52 12.65
N ASP A 760 -27.70 -8.42 12.22
CA ASP A 760 -28.44 -9.44 11.49
C ASP A 760 -28.18 -9.31 9.98
N LEU A 761 -27.04 -9.84 9.53
CA LEU A 761 -26.50 -9.61 8.18
C LEU A 761 -27.13 -10.52 7.12
N ASP A 762 -27.86 -11.57 7.54
CA ASP A 762 -28.63 -12.40 6.62
C ASP A 762 -30.15 -12.38 6.84
N GLY A 763 -30.62 -11.56 7.78
CA GLY A 763 -32.04 -11.29 8.03
C GLY A 763 -32.76 -12.45 8.69
N ASP A 764 -32.05 -13.29 9.45
CA ASP A 764 -32.58 -14.48 10.10
C ASP A 764 -33.06 -14.24 11.56
N GLY A 765 -32.90 -13.00 12.04
CA GLY A 765 -33.27 -12.55 13.37
C GLY A 765 -32.25 -12.87 14.45
N ARG A 766 -31.08 -13.42 14.11
CA ARG A 766 -29.96 -13.62 15.03
C ARG A 766 -28.83 -12.66 14.72
N LEU A 767 -28.16 -12.19 15.77
CA LEU A 767 -26.99 -11.35 15.60
C LEU A 767 -25.78 -12.20 15.16
N ASP A 768 -25.21 -11.81 14.04
CA ASP A 768 -23.95 -12.26 13.48
C ASP A 768 -22.78 -11.43 14.04
N ILE A 769 -21.55 -11.92 13.86
CA ILE A 769 -20.34 -11.21 14.28
C ILE A 769 -19.50 -10.85 13.06
N VAL A 770 -19.08 -9.59 12.97
CA VAL A 770 -18.00 -9.15 12.08
C VAL A 770 -16.76 -8.88 12.92
N ALA A 771 -15.63 -9.47 12.54
CA ALA A 771 -14.35 -9.26 13.20
C ALA A 771 -13.30 -8.76 12.20
N THR A 772 -12.66 -7.64 12.51
CA THR A 772 -11.63 -7.05 11.66
C THR A 772 -10.23 -7.47 12.10
N SER A 773 -9.32 -7.61 11.14
CA SER A 773 -7.91 -7.90 11.37
C SER A 773 -7.01 -6.99 10.53
N TRP A 774 -5.90 -7.51 10.00
CA TRP A 774 -4.88 -6.76 9.26
C TRP A 774 -5.08 -6.79 7.74
N GLY A 775 -5.95 -7.67 7.24
CA GLY A 775 -6.17 -7.87 5.82
C GLY A 775 -5.03 -8.65 5.16
N ARG A 776 -5.06 -8.71 3.83
CA ARG A 776 -4.13 -9.50 3.00
C ARG A 776 -3.03 -8.66 2.36
N ASN A 777 -3.15 -7.32 2.35
CA ASN A 777 -2.16 -6.43 1.74
C ASN A 777 -0.99 -6.10 2.69
N THR A 778 -0.26 -7.13 3.12
CA THR A 778 0.80 -7.02 4.14
C THR A 778 1.96 -7.96 3.82
N ASP A 779 3.11 -7.76 4.48
CA ASP A 779 4.29 -8.64 4.34
C ASP A 779 4.06 -10.05 4.93
N TYR A 780 2.98 -10.20 5.69
CA TYR A 780 2.70 -11.41 6.46
C TYR A 780 1.53 -12.17 5.84
N HIS A 781 1.77 -13.42 5.50
CA HIS A 781 0.70 -14.34 5.13
C HIS A 781 0.43 -15.30 6.29
N ALA A 782 -0.84 -15.60 6.55
CA ALA A 782 -1.21 -16.62 7.52
C ALA A 782 -2.28 -17.52 6.92
N SER A 783 -2.09 -18.83 7.06
CA SER A 783 -3.10 -19.85 6.78
C SER A 783 -2.99 -20.97 7.81
N GLU A 784 -3.98 -21.86 7.89
CA GLU A 784 -3.87 -23.05 8.75
C GLU A 784 -2.64 -23.91 8.42
N ALA A 785 -2.33 -24.04 7.12
CA ALA A 785 -1.18 -24.80 6.64
C ALA A 785 0.17 -24.10 6.91
N ARG A 786 0.20 -22.76 6.90
CA ARG A 786 1.40 -21.95 7.13
C ARG A 786 1.07 -20.78 8.06
N PRO A 787 0.91 -21.05 9.38
CA PRO A 787 0.57 -19.99 10.32
C PRO A 787 1.71 -18.98 10.46
N LEU A 788 1.37 -17.72 10.69
CA LEU A 788 2.32 -16.72 11.14
C LEU A 788 2.61 -16.98 12.62
N LEU A 789 3.88 -17.03 13.01
CA LEU A 789 4.28 -17.37 14.38
C LEU A 789 4.93 -16.19 15.07
N LEU A 790 4.62 -16.02 16.35
CA LEU A 790 5.30 -15.09 17.24
C LEU A 790 6.03 -15.88 18.33
N TYR A 791 7.35 -15.86 18.27
CA TYR A 791 8.20 -16.36 19.35
C TYR A 791 8.42 -15.25 20.37
N SER A 792 8.27 -15.55 21.65
CA SER A 792 8.52 -14.59 22.73
C SER A 792 9.30 -15.23 23.87
N GLY A 793 10.22 -14.47 24.46
CA GLY A 793 10.99 -14.91 25.61
C GLY A 793 11.92 -13.80 26.09
N PHE A 794 12.53 -13.97 27.25
CA PHE A 794 13.47 -13.00 27.81
C PHE A 794 14.86 -13.15 27.17
N PHE A 795 14.98 -12.79 25.89
CA PHE A 795 16.21 -12.99 25.13
C PHE A 795 17.35 -12.08 25.61
N ALA A 796 17.04 -10.84 26.01
CA ALA A 796 17.99 -9.81 26.43
C ALA A 796 17.47 -9.06 27.68
N GLU A 797 17.07 -9.80 28.74
CA GLU A 797 16.52 -9.33 30.02
C GLU A 797 16.76 -7.84 30.39
N PRO A 798 15.79 -7.14 31.02
CA PRO A 798 14.66 -7.67 31.80
C PRO A 798 13.30 -7.69 31.07
N ARG A 799 13.24 -7.32 29.79
CA ARG A 799 11.99 -7.29 29.01
C ARG A 799 11.89 -8.50 28.08
N PRO A 800 10.68 -9.01 27.79
CA PRO A 800 10.52 -10.04 26.78
C PRO A 800 10.88 -9.46 25.39
N GLY A 801 11.69 -10.19 24.65
CA GLY A 801 11.86 -10.02 23.22
C GLY A 801 10.77 -10.77 22.45
N VAL A 802 10.58 -10.37 21.20
CA VAL A 802 9.69 -11.05 20.26
C VAL A 802 10.36 -11.24 18.92
N LEU A 803 9.94 -12.26 18.19
CA LEU A 803 10.45 -12.57 16.86
C LEU A 803 9.35 -13.22 16.02
N LEU A 804 8.97 -12.56 14.93
CA LEU A 804 8.08 -13.16 13.93
C LEU A 804 8.83 -14.21 13.12
N ALA A 805 8.15 -15.31 12.85
CA ALA A 805 8.69 -16.44 12.10
C ALA A 805 7.60 -17.14 11.30
N GLN A 806 8.02 -17.86 10.26
CA GLN A 806 7.14 -18.70 9.46
C GLN A 806 7.93 -19.91 8.92
N GLU A 807 7.22 -20.95 8.49
CA GLU A 807 7.84 -22.08 7.79
C GLU A 807 8.52 -21.61 6.49
N ASP A 808 9.80 -21.97 6.33
CA ASP A 808 10.60 -21.77 5.12
C ASP A 808 10.92 -23.16 4.53
N PRO A 809 10.19 -23.59 3.48
CA PRO A 809 10.36 -24.92 2.89
C PRO A 809 11.77 -25.22 2.43
N ARG A 810 12.55 -24.19 2.07
CA ARG A 810 13.93 -24.31 1.59
C ARG A 810 14.87 -24.91 2.62
N ILE A 811 14.66 -24.59 3.90
CA ILE A 811 15.47 -25.12 5.01
C ILE A 811 14.76 -26.26 5.77
N GLY A 812 13.53 -26.61 5.38
CA GLY A 812 12.72 -27.64 6.05
C GLY A 812 12.40 -27.31 7.50
N GLY A 813 12.15 -26.04 7.83
CA GLY A 813 11.92 -25.61 9.20
C GLY A 813 11.36 -24.19 9.32
N VAL A 814 11.13 -23.74 10.55
CA VAL A 814 10.65 -22.39 10.84
C VAL A 814 11.82 -21.42 10.80
N ALA A 815 11.69 -20.33 10.07
CA ALA A 815 12.70 -19.29 9.95
C ALA A 815 12.17 -17.92 10.41
N PRO A 816 13.03 -17.06 10.99
CA PRO A 816 12.65 -15.69 11.32
C PRO A 816 12.34 -14.84 10.08
N LEU A 817 11.46 -13.86 10.26
CA LEU A 817 11.11 -12.85 9.25
C LEU A 817 11.87 -11.52 9.41
N ALA A 818 12.55 -11.32 10.55
CA ALA A 818 13.33 -10.10 10.80
C ALA A 818 14.55 -9.99 9.86
N THR A 819 15.12 -8.80 9.70
CA THR A 819 16.41 -8.65 9.02
C THR A 819 17.56 -9.09 9.94
N PHE A 820 18.66 -9.61 9.37
CA PHE A 820 19.80 -10.07 10.16
C PHE A 820 20.37 -8.99 11.08
N ALA A 821 20.44 -7.74 10.59
CA ALA A 821 20.95 -6.61 11.35
C ALA A 821 20.12 -6.32 12.62
N ARG A 822 18.78 -6.26 12.50
CA ARG A 822 17.91 -6.02 13.67
C ARG A 822 17.89 -7.22 14.60
N LEU A 823 17.90 -8.44 14.05
CA LEU A 823 17.92 -9.66 14.82
C LEU A 823 19.20 -9.80 15.65
N GLY A 824 20.36 -9.45 15.10
CA GLY A 824 21.64 -9.47 15.80
C GLY A 824 21.67 -8.52 17.02
N LEU A 825 20.90 -7.43 16.99
CA LEU A 825 20.74 -6.51 18.11
C LEU A 825 19.71 -7.01 19.14
N ALA A 826 18.66 -7.71 18.68
CA ALA A 826 17.56 -8.16 19.54
C ALA A 826 17.83 -9.49 20.28
N VAL A 827 18.66 -10.38 19.70
CA VAL A 827 18.92 -11.72 20.23
C VAL A 827 20.42 -11.87 20.56
N PRO A 828 20.81 -11.84 21.85
CA PRO A 828 22.20 -11.97 22.26
C PRO A 828 22.87 -13.23 21.73
N GLY A 829 24.10 -13.10 21.24
CA GLY A 829 24.86 -14.23 20.72
C GLY A 829 24.48 -14.65 19.29
N ALA A 830 23.39 -14.13 18.71
CA ALA A 830 22.91 -14.57 17.39
C ALA A 830 23.88 -14.18 16.27
N ALA A 831 24.35 -12.93 16.23
CA ALA A 831 25.31 -12.46 15.24
C ALA A 831 26.62 -13.27 15.29
N GLN A 832 27.13 -13.61 16.49
CA GLN A 832 28.35 -14.42 16.62
C GLN A 832 28.15 -15.87 16.17
N ARG A 833 26.97 -16.45 16.41
CA ARG A 833 26.64 -17.82 15.97
C ARG A 833 26.50 -17.92 14.46
N LEU A 834 25.77 -16.99 13.86
CA LEU A 834 25.40 -17.05 12.44
C LEU A 834 26.49 -16.47 11.53
N ARG A 835 27.28 -15.51 12.03
CA ARG A 835 28.46 -14.87 11.43
C ARG A 835 28.24 -14.07 10.14
N THR A 836 27.45 -14.59 9.21
CA THR A 836 27.23 -14.03 7.87
C THR A 836 25.75 -13.92 7.57
N PHE A 837 25.40 -13.05 6.63
CA PHE A 837 24.05 -12.96 6.09
C PHE A 837 23.61 -14.28 5.44
N ALA A 838 24.50 -14.94 4.70
CA ALA A 838 24.27 -16.29 4.20
C ALA A 838 23.98 -17.31 5.32
N GLY A 839 24.76 -17.29 6.40
CA GLY A 839 24.57 -18.16 7.55
C GLY A 839 23.24 -17.89 8.27
N TYR A 840 22.82 -16.63 8.33
CA TYR A 840 21.49 -16.26 8.83
C TYR A 840 20.37 -16.76 7.93
N ALA A 841 20.50 -16.58 6.62
CA ALA A 841 19.48 -16.98 5.65
C ALA A 841 19.20 -18.49 5.74
N ASP A 842 20.22 -19.30 5.99
CA ASP A 842 20.13 -20.75 6.06
C ASP A 842 19.76 -21.29 7.47
N ALA A 843 19.49 -20.41 8.44
CA ALA A 843 19.22 -20.79 9.82
C ALA A 843 17.71 -20.93 10.14
N THR A 844 17.40 -21.95 10.95
CA THR A 844 16.11 -22.11 11.62
C THR A 844 15.99 -21.18 12.83
N ILE A 845 14.77 -20.98 13.31
CA ILE A 845 14.47 -20.21 14.52
C ILE A 845 15.21 -20.77 15.76
N ASP A 846 15.35 -22.09 15.85
CA ASP A 846 16.07 -22.75 16.95
C ASP A 846 17.57 -22.47 16.87
N GLN A 847 18.15 -22.46 15.67
CA GLN A 847 19.55 -22.08 15.47
C GLN A 847 19.79 -20.58 15.73
N VAL A 848 18.78 -19.74 15.51
CA VAL A 848 18.79 -18.29 15.80
C VAL A 848 18.68 -18.01 17.30
N LEU A 849 17.77 -18.67 18.01
CA LEU A 849 17.59 -18.52 19.45
C LEU A 849 18.66 -19.28 20.26
N GLY A 850 19.18 -20.38 19.72
CA GLY A 850 20.22 -21.18 20.34
C GLY A 850 19.78 -21.72 21.71
N PRO A 851 20.55 -21.51 22.78
CA PRO A 851 20.17 -21.95 24.13
C PRO A 851 18.83 -21.39 24.64
N LEU A 852 18.34 -20.30 24.06
CA LEU A 852 17.09 -19.64 24.45
C LEU A 852 15.85 -20.34 23.86
N ALA A 853 16.02 -21.18 22.83
CA ALA A 853 14.89 -21.76 22.10
C ALA A 853 13.91 -22.56 22.97
N PRO A 854 14.35 -23.45 23.90
CA PRO A 854 13.43 -24.26 24.70
C PRO A 854 12.54 -23.46 25.66
N ALA A 855 12.95 -22.24 26.03
CA ALA A 855 12.22 -21.37 26.94
C ALA A 855 11.31 -20.35 26.21
N ALA A 856 11.37 -20.31 24.88
CA ALA A 856 10.56 -19.38 24.09
C ALA A 856 9.11 -19.85 24.02
N ALA A 857 8.18 -18.98 24.42
CA ALA A 857 6.76 -19.16 24.15
C ALA A 857 6.47 -18.94 22.66
N ARG A 858 5.42 -19.60 22.16
CA ARG A 858 4.99 -19.51 20.76
C ARG A 858 3.50 -19.21 20.71
N LEU A 859 3.15 -18.14 20.01
CA LEU A 859 1.78 -17.83 19.58
C LEU A 859 1.70 -17.98 18.05
N GLY A 860 0.48 -18.10 17.51
CA GLY A 860 0.29 -18.23 16.07
C GLY A 860 -1.03 -17.66 15.58
N ALA A 861 -1.02 -17.09 14.39
CA ALA A 861 -2.20 -16.70 13.64
C ALA A 861 -2.37 -17.63 12.44
N THR A 862 -3.59 -18.11 12.22
CA THR A 862 -3.99 -18.99 11.12
C THR A 862 -4.75 -18.25 10.02
N THR A 863 -5.12 -16.99 10.26
CA THR A 863 -5.68 -16.08 9.25
C THR A 863 -5.26 -14.64 9.58
N MET A 864 -5.27 -13.77 8.57
CA MET A 864 -5.18 -12.31 8.72
C MET A 864 -6.43 -11.60 8.17
N ASP A 865 -7.41 -12.39 7.72
CA ASP A 865 -8.60 -11.89 7.06
C ASP A 865 -9.54 -11.17 8.03
N HIS A 866 -10.25 -10.16 7.53
CA HIS A 866 -11.51 -9.74 8.14
C HIS A 866 -12.55 -10.82 7.91
N MET A 867 -13.30 -11.18 8.95
CA MET A 867 -14.19 -12.34 8.96
C MET A 867 -15.61 -11.95 9.37
N LEU A 868 -16.57 -12.58 8.70
CA LEU A 868 -17.98 -12.66 9.06
C LEU A 868 -18.25 -14.02 9.71
N PHE A 869 -19.01 -14.04 10.79
CA PHE A 869 -19.44 -15.24 11.48
C PHE A 869 -20.96 -15.23 11.58
N LEU A 870 -21.61 -16.00 10.71
CA LEU A 870 -23.07 -16.08 10.69
C LEU A 870 -23.57 -16.99 11.82
N ASN A 871 -24.51 -16.52 12.63
CA ASN A 871 -25.03 -17.20 13.79
C ASN A 871 -26.10 -18.22 13.38
N ARG A 872 -25.83 -19.51 13.63
CA ARG A 872 -26.73 -20.63 13.31
C ARG A 872 -27.35 -21.24 14.57
N ALA A 873 -27.41 -20.47 15.65
CA ALA A 873 -27.81 -20.84 17.01
C ALA A 873 -26.87 -21.84 17.71
N ASP A 874 -26.59 -23.00 17.10
CA ASP A 874 -25.72 -24.03 17.69
C ASP A 874 -24.24 -23.89 17.30
N ARG A 875 -23.95 -23.06 16.28
CA ARG A 875 -22.63 -22.81 15.74
C ARG A 875 -22.55 -21.46 15.05
N PHE A 876 -21.33 -21.07 14.70
CA PHE A 876 -21.09 -20.02 13.72
C PHE A 876 -20.63 -20.60 12.39
N GLU A 877 -20.99 -19.92 11.31
CA GLU A 877 -20.46 -20.18 9.98
C GLU A 877 -19.48 -19.04 9.62
N ALA A 878 -18.18 -19.35 9.65
CA ALA A 878 -17.13 -18.37 9.38
C ALA A 878 -16.89 -18.21 7.88
N ARG A 879 -16.82 -16.96 7.41
CA ARG A 879 -16.53 -16.58 6.03
C ARG A 879 -15.60 -15.36 6.01
N PRO A 880 -14.56 -15.32 5.17
CA PRO A 880 -13.82 -14.08 4.96
C PRO A 880 -14.73 -13.05 4.29
N LEU A 881 -14.57 -11.77 4.67
CA LEU A 881 -15.19 -10.66 3.96
C LEU A 881 -14.61 -10.53 2.53
N PRO A 882 -15.32 -9.85 1.60
CA PRO A 882 -14.85 -9.62 0.23
C PRO A 882 -13.43 -9.06 0.15
N LEU A 883 -12.78 -9.26 -0.99
CA LEU A 883 -11.36 -8.93 -1.18
C LEU A 883 -11.06 -7.46 -0.96
N GLU A 884 -11.99 -6.57 -1.31
CA GLU A 884 -11.90 -5.13 -1.13
C GLU A 884 -11.79 -4.73 0.34
N ALA A 885 -12.42 -5.50 1.24
CA ALA A 885 -12.28 -5.31 2.68
C ALA A 885 -10.91 -5.75 3.19
N GLN A 886 -10.17 -6.57 2.43
CA GLN A 886 -8.85 -7.10 2.81
C GLN A 886 -7.67 -6.21 2.39
N LEU A 887 -7.92 -5.06 1.76
CA LEU A 887 -6.89 -4.19 1.20
C LEU A 887 -6.05 -3.44 2.26
N ALA A 888 -6.54 -3.35 3.49
CA ALA A 888 -5.88 -2.63 4.58
C ALA A 888 -6.25 -3.20 5.95
N PRO A 889 -5.47 -2.92 7.00
CA PRO A 889 -5.90 -3.15 8.37
C PRO A 889 -7.16 -2.34 8.68
N ALA A 890 -8.11 -2.95 9.39
CA ALA A 890 -9.33 -2.30 9.83
C ALA A 890 -9.46 -2.46 11.34
N PHE A 891 -9.91 -1.40 12.01
CA PHE A 891 -10.03 -1.32 13.47
C PHE A 891 -11.49 -1.25 13.94
N TYR A 892 -12.42 -1.11 13.00
CA TYR A 892 -13.87 -1.05 13.21
C TYR A 892 -14.57 -1.48 11.92
N ALA A 893 -15.82 -1.95 12.03
CA ALA A 893 -16.73 -2.18 10.92
C ALA A 893 -18.08 -1.54 11.28
N GLY A 894 -18.62 -0.70 10.39
CA GLY A 894 -19.92 -0.07 10.60
C GLY A 894 -21.03 -1.01 10.13
N ILE A 895 -22.03 -1.24 11.00
CA ILE A 895 -23.17 -2.11 10.69
C ILE A 895 -24.45 -1.30 10.75
N ALA A 896 -25.17 -1.25 9.64
CA ALA A 896 -26.49 -0.66 9.51
C ALA A 896 -27.09 -1.04 8.15
N ASP A 897 -28.40 -0.95 8.00
CA ASP A 897 -29.07 -0.99 6.68
C ASP A 897 -28.80 0.34 5.95
N PHE A 898 -27.71 0.41 5.17
CA PHE A 898 -27.26 1.65 4.53
C PHE A 898 -28.02 1.93 3.23
N ASP A 899 -28.55 0.90 2.56
CA ASP A 899 -29.29 1.04 1.31
C ASP A 899 -30.83 0.96 1.46
N GLY A 900 -31.32 0.59 2.64
CA GLY A 900 -32.73 0.54 2.99
C GLY A 900 -33.45 -0.72 2.50
N ASP A 901 -32.74 -1.80 2.18
CA ASP A 901 -33.31 -3.06 1.70
C ASP A 901 -33.88 -3.96 2.82
N GLY A 902 -33.68 -3.57 4.09
CA GLY A 902 -34.12 -4.29 5.27
C GLY A 902 -33.13 -5.34 5.78
N LYS A 903 -31.91 -5.40 5.23
CA LYS A 903 -30.79 -6.18 5.74
C LYS A 903 -29.69 -5.24 6.18
N GLU A 904 -28.95 -5.63 7.21
CA GLU A 904 -27.80 -4.83 7.62
C GLU A 904 -26.61 -5.04 6.68
N ASP A 905 -25.93 -3.95 6.37
CA ASP A 905 -24.73 -3.89 5.55
C ASP A 905 -23.48 -3.74 6.41
N VAL A 906 -22.31 -3.98 5.80
CA VAL A 906 -21.00 -3.76 6.41
C VAL A 906 -20.25 -2.64 5.68
N PHE A 907 -19.82 -1.62 6.40
CA PHE A 907 -18.95 -0.53 5.91
C PHE A 907 -17.55 -0.58 6.54
#